data_AF-A0A803QFG9-F1
#
_entry.id   AF-A0A803QFG9-F1
#
_cell.length_a   1.000
_cell.length_b   1.000
_cell.length_c   1.000
_cell.angle_alpha   90.00
_cell.angle_beta   90.00
_cell.angle_gamma   90.00
#
_symmetry.space_group_name_H-M   'P 1'
#
loop_
_entity.id
_entity.type
_entity.pdbx_description
1 polymer ?
#
loop_
_entity_poly.entity_id
_entity_poly.type
_entity_poly.pdbx_seq_one_letter_code
_entity_poly.pdbx_strand_id
1 'polypeptide(L)'
;MDGCKGTQVYALNPSGPTSTTGNGVGADHLRVNSIRSKSNRTFQASVPPIPNTSLSENLLPYGLPSTDLLEPLIEPCLKYVDFVETLADLYRRIENCPQFDKWKMFVEQCSVFKGLSDPKFFRRSLRSARQHAVDVHTKIVLAAWLRFERREDELLGTSAMDCCKRNLECPKAALVSGYNPESVYESCLCCRNSLEEFEEDGVLIMEEDECSTSEEDGDISFCIGDEEIRCVRYNIASLSRPFRAMLYCGFTESRREMINFSKNGISAEGMRAAEIFSRTKRLDSFDARIVLELLSLANKFCCDEMKSACDAHLASLICDMEGAMLLMEYGLEETAYLLVSACLQVFLRELPGSMHNPNMMRFFCSSEARKRLEIVGHASFVLYLFLSQIAMEEDMKSNTTVMLLERLGECATESWQQQLAFHQLGVVMLERKEYKDAQRYFEAAAEAGHIYSMVGVARAKFKRGHKYSAYKQMNSLISDYTPVGWMYQERALYCIGKEKMMDLNTATELDPTLSYPYKYRAVSLLEENMAGAAISEINKIIGFKVSPDCLELRAWLLIVLEDYEGALRDVRALLTLDPSYMLFHGRMHGDHMVELLRPIVSQLSQADCWMQLYDRWSSVDDIGSLAVVHQMLANDPGKSLLRFRQSLLLLR
;
A
#
# COMPACT_ATOMS: atom_id res chain seq x y z
N MET A 1 16.21 12.67 5.05
CA MET A 1 15.34 12.28 3.93
C MET A 1 14.90 10.87 4.21
N ASP A 2 13.61 10.64 4.34
CA ASP A 2 13.09 9.27 4.52
C ASP A 2 12.99 8.64 3.14
N GLY A 3 13.33 7.38 3.08
CA GLY A 3 13.11 6.56 1.91
C GLY A 3 11.62 6.38 1.64
N CYS A 4 11.22 6.52 0.37
CA CYS A 4 9.96 5.95 -0.11
C CYS A 4 10.19 4.47 -0.45
N LYS A 5 9.17 3.63 -0.24
CA LYS A 5 9.07 2.31 -0.84
C LYS A 5 9.17 2.47 -2.37
N GLY A 6 10.01 1.66 -3.02
CA GLY A 6 10.03 1.55 -4.48
C GLY A 6 8.88 0.65 -4.96
N THR A 7 8.74 0.48 -6.28
CA THR A 7 7.84 -0.54 -6.83
C THR A 7 8.34 -1.92 -6.37
N GLN A 8 7.57 -2.62 -5.53
CA GLN A 8 7.86 -4.00 -5.13
C GLN A 8 6.80 -4.94 -5.70
N VAL A 9 7.26 -6.09 -6.20
CA VAL A 9 6.46 -7.27 -6.55
C VAL A 9 7.07 -8.40 -5.74
N TYR A 10 6.33 -8.94 -4.77
CA TYR A 10 6.86 -10.00 -3.91
C TYR A 10 6.86 -11.36 -4.61
N ALA A 11 7.86 -12.17 -4.26
CA ALA A 11 7.98 -13.55 -4.70
C ALA A 11 6.97 -14.45 -3.97
N LEU A 12 6.22 -15.22 -4.76
CA LEU A 12 5.51 -16.41 -4.29
C LEU A 12 6.52 -17.41 -3.71
N ASN A 13 6.31 -17.83 -2.46
CA ASN A 13 7.07 -18.92 -1.83
C ASN A 13 6.95 -20.21 -2.67
N PRO A 14 8.04 -20.85 -3.10
CA PRO A 14 7.99 -22.21 -3.60
C PRO A 14 7.85 -23.17 -2.41
N SER A 15 6.64 -23.69 -2.20
CA SER A 15 6.43 -24.84 -1.32
C SER A 15 7.16 -26.06 -1.88
N GLY A 16 8.24 -26.49 -1.23
CA GLY A 16 9.00 -27.71 -1.53
C GLY A 16 9.42 -28.43 -0.24
N PRO A 17 9.43 -29.77 -0.22
CA PRO A 17 9.46 -30.56 1.01
C PRO A 17 10.85 -30.57 1.65
N THR A 18 10.86 -30.51 2.98
CA THR A 18 12.01 -30.69 3.86
C THR A 18 12.62 -32.09 3.71
N SER A 19 13.89 -32.15 3.31
CA SER A 19 14.76 -33.29 3.59
C SER A 19 15.89 -32.85 4.53
N THR A 20 15.88 -33.47 5.70
CA THR A 20 16.87 -33.37 6.77
C THR A 20 18.23 -33.89 6.34
N THR A 21 19.31 -33.14 6.63
CA THR A 21 20.58 -33.68 7.18
C THR A 21 21.58 -32.57 7.56
N GLY A 22 21.87 -32.46 8.86
CA GLY A 22 23.25 -32.53 9.40
C GLY A 22 24.21 -31.34 9.32
N ASN A 23 24.35 -30.68 10.49
CA ASN A 23 25.58 -30.19 11.14
C ASN A 23 26.52 -29.15 10.48
N GLY A 24 26.84 -28.09 11.26
CA GLY A 24 28.11 -27.38 11.12
C GLY A 24 28.17 -26.00 11.78
N VAL A 25 28.40 -25.97 13.08
CA VAL A 25 28.68 -24.77 13.91
C VAL A 25 30.00 -24.10 13.51
N GLY A 26 30.06 -22.76 13.52
CA GLY A 26 31.33 -22.03 13.43
C GLY A 26 31.19 -20.51 13.40
N ALA A 27 31.06 -19.89 14.57
CA ALA A 27 31.34 -18.48 14.78
C ALA A 27 32.85 -18.19 14.60
N ASP A 28 33.23 -17.07 13.98
CA ASP A 28 34.05 -16.05 14.66
C ASP A 28 34.51 -14.86 13.79
N HIS A 29 34.41 -13.70 14.45
CA HIS A 29 35.32 -12.55 14.46
C HIS A 29 35.68 -11.75 13.19
N LEU A 30 35.02 -10.60 13.12
CA LEU A 30 35.56 -9.28 12.77
C LEU A 30 37.05 -9.11 13.12
N ARG A 31 37.87 -8.80 12.11
CA ARG A 31 39.11 -8.01 12.30
C ARG A 31 39.36 -7.09 11.11
N VAL A 32 39.19 -5.80 11.38
CA VAL A 32 39.70 -4.67 10.60
C VAL A 32 41.23 -4.70 10.64
N ASN A 33 41.89 -4.57 9.49
CA ASN A 33 43.17 -3.87 9.40
C ASN A 33 43.50 -3.41 7.98
N SER A 34 44.16 -2.26 7.96
CA SER A 34 44.34 -1.30 6.89
C SER A 34 45.65 -1.49 6.08
N ILE A 35 45.61 -1.06 4.81
CA ILE A 35 46.69 -0.48 3.99
C ILE A 35 47.93 -1.38 3.70
N ARG A 36 48.13 -1.77 2.43
CA ARG A 36 49.23 -1.25 1.57
C ARG A 36 49.17 -1.78 0.14
N SER A 37 49.27 -0.84 -0.79
CA SER A 37 49.52 -1.01 -2.22
C SER A 37 50.80 -1.81 -2.52
N LYS A 38 50.70 -2.84 -3.35
CA LYS A 38 51.79 -3.35 -4.20
C LYS A 38 51.21 -3.90 -5.51
N SER A 39 51.65 -3.30 -6.61
CA SER A 39 51.34 -3.77 -7.97
C SER A 39 52.08 -5.06 -8.24
N ASN A 40 51.40 -6.08 -8.78
CA ASN A 40 52.05 -7.18 -9.46
C ASN A 40 51.25 -7.54 -10.70
N ARG A 41 51.88 -7.32 -11.86
CA ARG A 41 51.49 -7.89 -13.14
C ARG A 41 51.67 -9.41 -13.03
N THR A 42 50.64 -10.18 -13.36
CA THR A 42 50.79 -11.62 -13.61
C THR A 42 49.87 -12.04 -14.75
N PHE A 43 50.46 -12.88 -15.60
CA PHE A 43 50.04 -13.29 -16.92
C PHE A 43 48.67 -13.99 -16.96
N GLN A 44 47.95 -13.75 -18.06
CA GLN A 44 46.78 -14.51 -18.50
C GLN A 44 47.16 -15.98 -18.71
N ALA A 45 46.41 -16.89 -18.10
CA ALA A 45 46.34 -18.29 -18.51
C ALA A 45 45.02 -18.48 -19.26
N SER A 46 45.12 -18.83 -20.54
CA SER A 46 44.01 -19.16 -21.43
C SER A 46 43.35 -20.48 -21.02
N VAL A 47 42.07 -20.44 -20.65
CA VAL A 47 41.21 -21.62 -20.51
C VAL A 47 40.77 -22.07 -21.91
N PRO A 48 40.74 -23.38 -22.23
CA PRO A 48 40.38 -23.85 -23.57
C PRO A 48 38.89 -23.62 -23.88
N PRO A 49 38.51 -23.39 -25.15
CA PRO A 49 37.13 -23.10 -25.52
C PRO A 49 36.25 -24.34 -25.37
N ILE A 50 35.19 -24.21 -24.57
CA ILE A 50 34.04 -25.13 -24.53
C ILE A 50 33.26 -24.94 -25.86
N PRO A 51 32.63 -25.97 -26.44
CA PRO A 51 31.88 -25.82 -27.70
C PRO A 51 30.75 -24.78 -27.55
N ASN A 52 30.79 -23.71 -28.34
CA ASN A 52 29.88 -22.55 -28.25
C ASN A 52 28.39 -22.93 -28.38
N THR A 53 28.06 -24.01 -29.10
CA THR A 53 26.66 -24.41 -29.35
C THR A 53 25.93 -24.90 -28.09
N SER A 54 26.64 -25.56 -27.15
CA SER A 54 26.03 -26.01 -25.89
C SER A 54 25.88 -24.89 -24.85
N LEU A 55 26.65 -23.81 -24.99
CA LEU A 55 26.62 -22.67 -24.07
C LEU A 55 25.42 -21.77 -24.35
N SER A 56 25.08 -21.51 -25.62
CA SER A 56 23.89 -20.71 -25.94
C SER A 56 22.58 -21.43 -25.59
N GLU A 57 22.51 -22.75 -25.75
CA GLU A 57 21.35 -23.56 -25.32
C GLU A 57 21.12 -23.49 -23.81
N ASN A 58 22.19 -23.49 -23.01
CA ASN A 58 22.09 -23.36 -21.55
C ASN A 58 21.71 -21.94 -21.09
N LEU A 59 22.07 -20.91 -21.87
CA LEU A 59 21.76 -19.50 -21.58
C LEU A 59 20.41 -19.04 -22.14
N LEU A 60 19.82 -19.83 -23.06
CA LEU A 60 18.51 -19.60 -23.66
C LEU A 60 17.56 -20.79 -23.43
N PRO A 61 17.33 -21.22 -22.17
CA PRO A 61 16.55 -22.41 -21.88
C PRO A 61 15.08 -22.31 -22.30
N TYR A 62 14.60 -21.10 -22.61
CA TYR A 62 13.23 -20.82 -23.02
C TYR A 62 13.10 -20.33 -24.48
N GLY A 63 14.15 -20.49 -25.29
CA GLY A 63 14.16 -20.12 -26.70
C GLY A 63 14.41 -18.64 -26.96
N LEU A 64 13.96 -18.16 -28.12
CA LEU A 64 14.04 -16.76 -28.54
C LEU A 64 12.72 -16.03 -28.22
N PRO A 65 12.76 -14.71 -27.96
CA PRO A 65 11.53 -13.94 -27.81
C PRO A 65 10.75 -13.98 -29.13
N SER A 66 9.42 -14.03 -29.03
CA SER A 66 8.52 -14.00 -30.18
C SER A 66 7.53 -12.86 -30.08
N THR A 67 7.20 -12.27 -31.23
CA THR A 67 6.24 -11.18 -31.35
C THR A 67 4.84 -11.53 -30.83
N ASP A 68 4.46 -12.81 -30.87
CA ASP A 68 3.15 -13.30 -30.39
C ASP A 68 2.99 -13.29 -28.86
N LEU A 69 4.11 -13.23 -28.13
CA LEU A 69 4.12 -13.18 -26.66
C LEU A 69 4.16 -11.76 -26.11
N LEU A 70 4.34 -10.76 -26.97
CA LEU A 70 4.41 -9.36 -26.58
C LEU A 70 3.02 -8.74 -26.55
N GLU A 71 2.65 -8.24 -25.37
CA GLU A 71 1.41 -7.52 -25.16
C GLU A 71 1.64 -6.41 -24.13
N PRO A 72 1.21 -5.15 -24.38
CA PRO A 72 1.33 -4.09 -23.39
C PRO A 72 0.30 -4.33 -22.27
N LEU A 73 0.76 -4.14 -21.03
CA LEU A 73 -0.10 -4.19 -19.85
C LEU A 73 -1.11 -3.03 -19.87
N ILE A 74 -2.30 -3.28 -19.34
CA ILE A 74 -3.26 -2.22 -19.05
C ILE A 74 -2.92 -1.67 -17.67
N GLU A 75 -2.58 -0.38 -17.61
CA GLU A 75 -2.17 0.26 -16.36
C GLU A 75 -3.35 0.29 -15.36
N PRO A 76 -3.23 -0.20 -14.12
CA PRO A 76 -4.32 -0.26 -13.13
C PRO A 76 -4.55 1.08 -12.40
N CYS A 77 -4.33 2.20 -13.07
CA CYS A 77 -4.45 3.55 -12.53
C CYS A 77 -5.28 4.44 -13.47
N LEU A 78 -5.57 5.67 -13.01
CA LEU A 78 -6.28 6.65 -13.82
C LEU A 78 -5.33 7.22 -14.88
N LYS A 79 -5.69 7.07 -16.15
CA LYS A 79 -4.93 7.57 -17.29
C LYS A 79 -5.81 8.47 -18.15
N TYR A 80 -5.46 9.75 -18.19
CA TYR A 80 -6.22 10.78 -18.90
C TYR A 80 -5.60 11.08 -20.26
N VAL A 81 -6.44 11.46 -21.23
CA VAL A 81 -6.00 11.89 -22.57
C VAL A 81 -5.24 13.22 -22.46
N ASP A 82 -5.82 14.20 -21.74
CA ASP A 82 -5.18 15.48 -21.45
C ASP A 82 -4.69 15.50 -20.00
N PHE A 83 -3.55 14.85 -19.77
CA PHE A 83 -2.98 14.72 -18.43
C PHE A 83 -2.58 16.08 -17.83
N VAL A 84 -2.11 17.01 -18.65
CA VAL A 84 -1.65 18.33 -18.18
C VAL A 84 -2.83 19.18 -17.73
N GLU A 85 -3.91 19.24 -18.53
CA GLU A 85 -5.11 19.98 -18.12
C GLU A 85 -5.78 19.34 -16.89
N THR A 86 -5.80 18.00 -16.81
CA THR A 86 -6.34 17.28 -15.64
C THR A 86 -5.58 17.65 -14.36
N LEU A 87 -4.24 17.70 -14.42
CA LEU A 87 -3.43 18.16 -13.30
C LEU A 87 -3.70 19.63 -12.97
N ALA A 88 -3.76 20.50 -13.98
CA ALA A 88 -3.99 21.93 -13.78
C ALA A 88 -5.37 22.22 -13.15
N ASP A 89 -6.41 21.49 -13.56
CA ASP A 89 -7.73 21.52 -12.91
C ASP A 89 -7.65 21.04 -11.46
N LEU A 90 -7.01 19.90 -11.21
CA LEU A 90 -6.88 19.36 -9.85
C LEU A 90 -6.15 20.32 -8.91
N TYR A 91 -5.07 20.97 -9.37
CA TYR A 91 -4.36 21.99 -8.59
C TYR A 91 -5.28 23.19 -8.27
N ARG A 92 -6.03 23.70 -9.24
CA ARG A 92 -7.02 24.77 -9.01
C ARG A 92 -8.10 24.34 -8.03
N ARG A 93 -8.59 23.10 -8.10
CA ARG A 93 -9.57 22.56 -7.14
C ARG A 93 -9.00 22.47 -5.74
N ILE A 94 -7.76 21.99 -5.57
CA ILE A 94 -7.08 21.92 -4.26
C ILE A 94 -6.93 23.30 -3.63
N GLU A 95 -6.56 24.31 -4.42
CA GLU A 95 -6.37 25.68 -3.93
C GLU A 95 -7.68 26.32 -3.46
N ASN A 96 -8.77 26.10 -4.20
CA ASN A 96 -10.08 26.70 -3.93
C ASN A 96 -10.97 25.89 -2.97
N CYS A 97 -10.57 24.66 -2.62
CA CYS A 97 -11.35 23.76 -1.78
C CYS A 97 -11.35 24.20 -0.29
N PRO A 98 -12.49 24.05 0.43
CA PRO A 98 -12.55 24.26 1.87
C PRO A 98 -11.50 23.45 2.63
N GLN A 99 -10.96 24.03 3.70
CA GLN A 99 -9.86 23.45 4.48
C GLN A 99 -10.09 22.01 4.96
N PHE A 100 -11.34 21.65 5.30
CA PHE A 100 -11.72 20.32 5.79
C PHE A 100 -11.94 19.28 4.69
N ASP A 101 -12.10 19.71 3.44
CA ASP A 101 -12.28 18.81 2.28
C ASP A 101 -10.99 18.62 1.48
N LYS A 102 -9.93 19.40 1.78
CA LYS A 102 -8.64 19.31 1.10
C LYS A 102 -8.05 17.90 1.07
N TRP A 103 -8.23 17.13 2.15
CA TRP A 103 -7.70 15.76 2.20
C TRP A 103 -8.28 14.88 1.09
N LYS A 104 -9.56 15.03 0.73
CA LYS A 104 -10.21 14.27 -0.35
C LYS A 104 -9.57 14.56 -1.69
N MET A 105 -9.27 15.84 -1.94
CA MET A 105 -8.60 16.29 -3.17
C MET A 105 -7.17 15.76 -3.26
N PHE A 106 -6.45 15.69 -2.13
CA PHE A 106 -5.12 15.06 -2.09
C PHE A 106 -5.17 13.54 -2.29
N VAL A 107 -6.23 12.85 -1.86
CA VAL A 107 -6.43 11.42 -2.17
C VAL A 107 -6.69 11.22 -3.67
N GLU A 108 -7.47 12.09 -4.31
CA GLU A 108 -7.60 12.09 -5.78
C GLU A 108 -6.24 12.37 -6.46
N GLN A 109 -5.47 13.34 -5.95
CA GLN A 109 -4.12 13.60 -6.47
C GLN A 109 -3.19 12.38 -6.33
N CYS A 110 -3.33 11.59 -5.26
CA CYS A 110 -2.59 10.33 -5.12
C CYS A 110 -2.93 9.35 -6.26
N SER A 111 -4.21 9.19 -6.61
CA SER A 111 -4.61 8.26 -7.67
C SER A 111 -4.13 8.69 -9.06
N VAL A 112 -4.08 9.99 -9.33
CA VAL A 112 -3.49 10.55 -10.57
C VAL A 112 -1.97 10.34 -10.61
N PHE A 113 -1.26 10.64 -9.52
CA PHE A 113 0.20 10.48 -9.47
C PHE A 113 0.67 9.03 -9.49
N LYS A 114 -0.21 8.07 -9.17
CA LYS A 114 0.11 6.65 -9.29
C LYS A 114 0.40 6.21 -10.73
N GLY A 115 -0.09 6.95 -11.74
CA GLY A 115 0.29 6.75 -13.15
C GLY A 115 1.69 7.26 -13.51
N LEU A 116 2.36 7.98 -12.60
CA LEU A 116 3.72 8.50 -12.82
C LEU A 116 4.77 7.54 -12.25
N SER A 117 5.96 7.54 -12.85
CA SER A 117 7.07 6.66 -12.44
C SER A 117 7.84 7.14 -11.20
N ASP A 118 7.48 8.30 -10.60
CA ASP A 118 8.16 8.83 -9.40
C ASP A 118 7.28 8.67 -8.14
N PRO A 119 7.64 7.75 -7.21
CA PRO A 119 6.87 7.48 -6.00
C PRO A 119 6.85 8.65 -5.00
N LYS A 120 7.71 9.67 -5.16
CA LYS A 120 7.75 10.82 -4.26
C LYS A 120 6.53 11.71 -4.39
N PHE A 121 6.00 11.89 -5.61
CA PHE A 121 4.80 12.70 -5.81
C PHE A 121 3.61 12.08 -5.10
N PHE A 122 3.44 10.77 -5.26
CA PHE A 122 2.44 9.99 -4.54
C PHE A 122 2.58 10.17 -3.01
N ARG A 123 3.77 9.89 -2.46
CA ARG A 123 4.01 10.02 -1.01
C ARG A 123 3.81 11.45 -0.49
N ARG A 124 4.18 12.48 -1.25
CA ARG A 124 3.96 13.88 -0.89
C ARG A 124 2.49 14.25 -0.85
N SER A 125 1.72 13.79 -1.84
CA SER A 125 0.27 13.97 -1.85
C SER A 125 -0.37 13.24 -0.67
N LEU A 126 0.08 12.02 -0.37
CA LEU A 126 -0.40 11.23 0.76
C LEU A 126 -0.14 11.90 2.12
N ARG A 127 1.04 12.54 2.28
CA ARG A 127 1.36 13.36 3.46
C ARG A 127 0.41 14.55 3.59
N SER A 128 0.10 15.21 2.47
CA SER A 128 -0.82 16.36 2.44
C SER A 128 -2.25 15.92 2.75
N ALA A 129 -2.68 14.75 2.26
CA ALA A 129 -3.95 14.15 2.65
C ALA A 129 -4.01 13.91 4.17
N ARG A 130 -2.97 13.30 4.75
CA ARG A 130 -2.91 13.04 6.20
C ARG A 130 -2.86 14.33 7.03
N GLN A 131 -2.21 15.38 6.53
CA GLN A 131 -2.13 16.68 7.18
C GLN A 131 -3.50 17.36 7.29
N HIS A 132 -4.35 17.21 6.28
CA HIS A 132 -5.67 17.81 6.25
C HIS A 132 -6.80 16.88 6.75
N ALA A 133 -6.48 15.65 7.19
CA ALA A 133 -7.45 14.72 7.74
C ALA A 133 -7.97 15.19 9.11
N VAL A 134 -9.29 15.14 9.29
CA VAL A 134 -9.97 15.67 10.50
C VAL A 134 -10.37 14.54 11.44
N ASP A 135 -11.08 13.55 10.92
CA ASP A 135 -11.62 12.43 11.68
C ASP A 135 -10.57 11.35 11.94
N VAL A 136 -10.79 10.57 13.00
CA VAL A 136 -9.86 9.53 13.45
C VAL A 136 -9.68 8.46 12.38
N HIS A 137 -10.78 8.01 11.77
CA HIS A 137 -10.76 6.97 10.74
C HIS A 137 -9.84 7.33 9.56
N THR A 138 -10.02 8.50 8.96
CA THR A 138 -9.18 8.96 7.86
C THR A 138 -7.72 9.10 8.28
N LYS A 139 -7.46 9.59 9.51
CA LYS A 139 -6.09 9.69 10.05
C LYS A 139 -5.41 8.35 10.21
N ILE A 140 -6.08 7.33 10.74
CA ILE A 140 -5.49 6.00 10.94
C ILE A 140 -5.17 5.34 9.61
N VAL A 141 -6.06 5.44 8.61
CA VAL A 141 -5.86 4.83 7.29
C VAL A 141 -4.68 5.49 6.58
N LEU A 142 -4.67 6.83 6.49
CA LEU A 142 -3.60 7.55 5.81
C LEU A 142 -2.25 7.44 6.55
N ALA A 143 -2.24 7.37 7.89
CA ALA A 143 -1.03 7.15 8.66
C ALA A 143 -0.45 5.73 8.44
N ALA A 144 -1.31 4.71 8.41
CA ALA A 144 -0.90 3.35 8.08
C ALA A 144 -0.37 3.25 6.65
N TRP A 145 -1.02 3.94 5.70
CA TRP A 145 -0.56 4.00 4.31
C TRP A 145 0.81 4.70 4.20
N LEU A 146 1.03 5.80 4.92
CA LEU A 146 2.34 6.45 4.98
C LEU A 146 3.44 5.55 5.55
N ARG A 147 3.10 4.71 6.55
CA ARG A 147 4.02 3.70 7.10
C ARG A 147 4.32 2.62 6.06
N PHE A 148 3.30 2.11 5.38
CA PHE A 148 3.46 1.09 4.33
C PHE A 148 4.35 1.58 3.18
N GLU A 149 4.24 2.86 2.82
CA GLU A 149 5.06 3.48 1.77
C GLU A 149 6.49 3.85 2.24
N ARG A 150 6.92 3.41 3.43
CA ARG A 150 8.33 3.47 3.86
C ARG A 150 9.12 2.30 3.29
N ARG A 151 10.44 2.44 3.27
CA ARG A 151 11.30 1.32 2.93
C ARG A 151 11.27 0.26 4.04
N GLU A 152 11.41 -1.00 3.65
CA GLU A 152 11.40 -2.13 4.57
C GLU A 152 12.56 -2.06 5.58
N ASP A 153 13.74 -1.58 5.16
CA ASP A 153 14.91 -1.44 6.03
C ASP A 153 14.69 -0.43 7.16
N GLU A 154 13.85 0.58 6.95
CA GLU A 154 13.46 1.55 7.99
C GLU A 154 12.53 0.94 9.06
N LEU A 155 11.93 -0.22 8.76
CA LEU A 155 10.96 -0.89 9.63
C LEU A 155 11.57 -2.05 10.43
N LEU A 156 12.77 -2.51 10.07
CA LEU A 156 13.47 -3.60 10.76
C LEU A 156 13.68 -3.28 12.24
N GLY A 157 13.16 -4.16 13.10
CA GLY A 157 13.25 -4.01 14.56
C GLY A 157 12.25 -3.01 15.17
N THR A 158 11.29 -2.48 14.39
CA THR A 158 10.19 -1.66 14.90
C THR A 158 8.87 -2.44 14.94
N SER A 159 8.17 -2.37 16.07
CA SER A 159 6.80 -2.88 16.17
C SER A 159 5.83 -2.00 15.36
N ALA A 160 4.70 -2.57 14.91
CA ALA A 160 3.67 -1.79 14.23
C ALA A 160 3.18 -0.62 15.08
N MET A 161 3.05 -0.80 16.39
CA MET A 161 2.56 0.23 17.31
C MET A 161 3.63 1.19 17.81
N ASP A 162 4.87 1.06 17.34
CA ASP A 162 5.94 1.99 17.70
C ASP A 162 5.74 3.38 17.09
N CYS A 163 5.99 4.39 17.91
CA CYS A 163 5.94 5.79 17.53
C CYS A 163 7.25 6.19 16.83
N CYS A 164 7.20 6.59 15.56
CA CYS A 164 8.39 7.02 14.82
C CYS A 164 8.81 8.47 15.11
N LYS A 165 8.47 9.01 16.30
CA LYS A 165 8.69 10.40 16.74
C LYS A 165 8.08 11.50 15.86
N ARG A 166 7.24 11.16 14.88
CA ARG A 166 6.58 12.13 13.98
C ARG A 166 5.08 12.05 14.13
N ASN A 167 4.43 13.21 14.23
CA ASN A 167 2.99 13.28 14.45
C ASN A 167 2.18 12.56 13.35
N LEU A 168 2.55 12.73 12.08
CA LEU A 168 1.84 12.14 10.92
C LEU A 168 1.61 10.63 11.00
N GLU A 169 2.57 9.90 11.56
CA GLU A 169 2.57 8.43 11.58
C GLU A 169 2.52 7.87 13.02
N CYS A 170 2.34 8.76 14.00
CA CYS A 170 2.23 8.41 15.41
C CYS A 170 0.87 7.73 15.66
N PRO A 171 0.83 6.47 16.14
CA PRO A 171 -0.43 5.74 16.33
C PRO A 171 -1.35 6.44 17.33
N LYS A 172 -0.78 6.91 18.47
CA LYS A 172 -1.51 7.69 19.48
C LYS A 172 -2.08 8.99 18.92
N ALA A 173 -1.31 9.74 18.13
CA ALA A 173 -1.78 11.01 17.56
C ALA A 173 -2.86 10.81 16.48
N ALA A 174 -2.83 9.68 15.78
CA ALA A 174 -3.86 9.36 14.79
C ALA A 174 -5.22 9.04 15.41
N LEU A 175 -5.28 8.61 16.68
CA LEU A 175 -6.51 8.36 17.44
C LEU A 175 -7.15 9.63 18.04
N VAL A 176 -6.53 10.80 17.87
CA VAL A 176 -7.07 12.07 18.36
C VAL A 176 -7.84 12.77 17.24
N SER A 177 -9.10 13.08 17.47
CA SER A 177 -9.92 13.88 16.56
C SER A 177 -9.48 15.35 16.55
N GLY A 178 -9.67 16.04 15.42
CA GLY A 178 -9.45 17.48 15.31
C GLY A 178 -8.57 17.87 14.12
N TYR A 179 -8.54 19.17 13.81
CA TYR A 179 -7.81 19.70 12.67
C TYR A 179 -6.68 20.60 13.15
N ASN A 180 -5.44 20.14 12.97
CA ASN A 180 -4.25 20.93 13.22
C ASN A 180 -3.20 20.63 12.14
N PRO A 181 -3.21 21.37 11.01
CA PRO A 181 -2.27 21.13 9.93
C PRO A 181 -0.83 21.56 10.26
N GLU A 182 -0.63 22.37 11.30
CA GLU A 182 0.70 22.86 11.72
C GLU A 182 1.44 21.84 12.60
N SER A 183 0.72 21.05 13.41
CA SER A 183 1.31 20.02 14.29
C SER A 183 1.97 18.85 13.55
N VAL A 184 1.80 18.80 12.23
CA VAL A 184 2.38 17.78 11.34
C VAL A 184 3.91 17.80 11.34
N TYR A 185 4.51 18.98 11.51
CA TYR A 185 5.97 19.13 11.58
C TYR A 185 6.54 18.99 13.00
N GLU A 186 5.66 18.87 14.00
CA GLU A 186 6.06 18.70 15.39
C GLU A 186 6.45 17.26 15.69
N SER A 187 7.37 17.10 16.66
CA SER A 187 7.71 15.79 17.20
C SER A 187 6.51 15.23 17.97
N CYS A 188 6.22 13.94 17.82
CA CYS A 188 5.09 13.37 18.56
C CYS A 188 5.37 13.40 20.07
N LEU A 189 4.41 13.91 20.85
CA LEU A 189 4.49 13.97 22.31
C LEU A 189 4.34 12.59 22.98
N CYS A 190 4.02 11.54 22.19
CA CYS A 190 3.90 10.14 22.62
C CYS A 190 5.08 9.62 23.45
N CYS A 191 6.29 10.15 23.23
CA CYS A 191 7.55 9.70 23.84
C CYS A 191 8.04 10.60 24.99
N ARG A 192 7.42 11.76 25.22
CA ARG A 192 7.84 12.67 26.31
C ARG A 192 7.41 12.15 27.69
N ASN A 193 6.23 11.53 27.76
CA ASN A 193 5.70 10.95 28.99
C ASN A 193 6.51 9.75 29.52
N SER A 194 7.44 9.18 28.74
CA SER A 194 8.27 8.04 29.17
C SER A 194 9.66 8.44 29.71
N LEU A 195 10.05 9.72 29.61
CA LEU A 195 11.40 10.18 29.97
C LEU A 195 11.42 11.36 30.95
N GLU A 196 10.30 12.06 31.16
CA GLU A 196 10.21 13.21 32.07
C GLU A 196 9.54 12.88 33.43
N GLU A 197 9.35 11.59 33.77
CA GLU A 197 8.94 11.17 35.14
C GLU A 197 10.12 10.92 36.10
N PHE A 198 11.37 11.08 35.63
CA PHE A 198 12.53 10.99 36.49
C PHE A 198 13.36 12.28 36.39
N GLU A 199 13.38 13.00 37.51
CA GLU A 199 14.25 14.11 37.91
C GLU A 199 13.63 15.51 37.90
N GLU A 200 13.42 15.98 39.14
CA GLU A 200 13.13 17.34 39.63
C GLU A 200 11.70 17.85 39.38
N ASP A 201 10.83 18.06 40.37
CA ASP A 201 11.08 18.73 41.65
C ASP A 201 9.88 18.54 42.62
N GLY A 202 10.17 18.53 43.93
CA GLY A 202 9.18 18.79 44.99
C GLY A 202 8.36 17.59 45.50
N VAL A 203 8.77 17.06 46.65
CA VAL A 203 7.93 16.24 47.53
C VAL A 203 6.67 17.02 47.92
N LEU A 204 5.60 16.84 47.14
CA LEU A 204 4.25 16.84 47.68
C LEU A 204 3.95 15.38 47.96
N ILE A 205 3.91 15.04 49.25
CA ILE A 205 3.21 13.86 49.73
C ILE A 205 1.75 14.06 49.28
N MET A 206 1.42 13.60 48.08
CA MET A 206 0.05 13.30 47.74
C MET A 206 -0.29 12.13 48.62
N GLU A 207 -1.02 12.42 49.68
CA GLU A 207 -1.73 11.43 50.47
C GLU A 207 -2.34 10.44 49.47
N GLU A 208 -2.01 9.18 49.64
CA GLU A 208 -2.88 8.11 49.18
C GLU A 208 -4.23 8.44 49.80
N ASP A 209 -5.11 9.10 49.03
CA ASP A 209 -6.53 8.96 49.21
C ASP A 209 -6.80 7.47 48.90
N GLU A 210 -6.46 6.61 49.88
CA GLU A 210 -7.25 5.43 50.19
C GLU A 210 -8.67 5.89 49.97
N CYS A 211 -9.33 5.29 48.98
CA CYS A 211 -10.68 5.59 48.60
C CYS A 211 -11.54 5.42 49.85
N SER A 212 -11.65 6.49 50.62
CA SER A 212 -12.41 6.51 51.85
C SER A 212 -13.82 6.33 51.35
N THR A 213 -14.34 5.12 51.54
CA THR A 213 -15.75 4.81 51.47
C THR A 213 -16.43 5.63 52.56
N SER A 214 -16.46 6.96 52.40
CA SER A 214 -17.44 7.77 53.09
C SER A 214 -18.76 7.25 52.54
N GLU A 215 -19.47 6.49 53.38
CA GLU A 215 -20.84 6.07 53.18
C GLU A 215 -21.69 7.33 52.98
N GLU A 216 -21.69 7.88 51.76
CA GLU A 216 -22.80 8.70 51.30
C GLU A 216 -23.97 7.73 51.21
N ASP A 217 -24.85 7.79 52.20
CA ASP A 217 -26.01 6.93 52.37
C ASP A 217 -26.85 6.98 51.09
N GLY A 218 -26.67 5.98 50.22
CA GLY A 218 -27.36 5.91 48.94
C GLY A 218 -28.87 5.92 49.16
N ASP A 219 -29.58 6.86 48.54
CA ASP A 219 -31.02 7.05 48.69
C ASP A 219 -31.85 6.09 47.80
N ILE A 220 -31.15 5.28 47.00
CA ILE A 220 -31.72 4.17 46.24
C ILE A 220 -30.79 2.97 46.22
N SER A 221 -31.38 1.79 46.00
CA SER A 221 -30.67 0.53 45.80
C SER A 221 -31.13 -0.14 44.52
N PHE A 222 -30.19 -0.50 43.64
CA PHE A 222 -30.44 -1.37 42.50
C PHE A 222 -30.19 -2.82 42.91
N CYS A 223 -31.21 -3.67 42.78
CA CYS A 223 -31.12 -5.10 43.08
C CYS A 223 -30.82 -5.89 41.81
N ILE A 224 -29.69 -6.62 41.79
CA ILE A 224 -29.26 -7.49 40.70
C ILE A 224 -29.13 -8.92 41.23
N GLY A 225 -30.12 -9.76 40.90
CA GLY A 225 -30.27 -11.05 41.57
C GLY A 225 -30.52 -10.85 43.05
N ASP A 226 -29.62 -11.41 43.86
CA ASP A 226 -29.65 -11.32 45.33
C ASP A 226 -28.74 -10.20 45.87
N GLU A 227 -27.99 -9.50 45.01
CA GLU A 227 -27.09 -8.43 45.42
C GLU A 227 -27.77 -7.06 45.38
N GLU A 228 -27.55 -6.27 46.43
CA GLU A 228 -28.04 -4.90 46.57
C GLU A 228 -26.88 -3.90 46.39
N ILE A 229 -27.01 -3.01 45.41
CA ILE A 229 -26.03 -1.96 45.12
C ILE A 229 -26.66 -0.62 45.48
N ARG A 230 -26.17 0.00 46.56
CA ARG A 230 -26.57 1.35 46.97
C ARG A 230 -26.01 2.39 46.02
N CYS A 231 -26.82 3.37 45.65
CA CYS A 231 -26.48 4.43 44.71
C CYS A 231 -27.13 5.74 45.15
N VAL A 232 -26.58 6.86 44.66
CA VAL A 232 -27.20 8.18 44.79
C VAL A 232 -28.10 8.45 43.57
N ARG A 233 -29.40 8.63 43.79
CA ARG A 233 -30.44 8.83 42.76
C ARG A 233 -30.09 9.95 41.81
N TYR A 234 -29.60 11.07 42.35
CA TYR A 234 -29.19 12.22 41.54
C TYR A 234 -28.04 11.86 40.58
N ASN A 235 -27.01 11.17 41.06
CA ASN A 235 -25.84 10.81 40.26
C ASN A 235 -26.23 9.85 39.12
N ILE A 236 -27.00 8.80 39.42
CA ILE A 236 -27.47 7.87 38.38
C ILE A 236 -28.42 8.57 37.40
N ALA A 237 -29.33 9.42 37.87
CA ALA A 237 -30.19 10.21 37.00
C ALA A 237 -29.41 11.18 36.10
N SER A 238 -28.25 11.66 36.54
CA SER A 238 -27.40 12.57 35.77
C SER A 238 -26.71 11.88 34.59
N LEU A 239 -26.57 10.55 34.62
CA LEU A 239 -25.90 9.79 33.57
C LEU A 239 -26.61 9.89 32.22
N SER A 240 -27.94 9.97 32.21
CA SER A 240 -28.71 10.05 30.98
C SER A 240 -30.15 10.52 31.16
N ARG A 241 -30.78 10.93 30.05
CA ARG A 241 -32.22 11.26 30.04
C ARG A 241 -33.11 10.07 30.40
N PRO A 242 -32.87 8.82 29.91
CA PRO A 242 -33.59 7.64 30.36
C PRO A 242 -33.53 7.40 31.87
N PHE A 243 -32.35 7.48 32.50
CA PHE A 243 -32.24 7.33 33.95
C PHE A 243 -32.95 8.46 34.69
N ARG A 244 -32.82 9.70 34.22
CA ARG A 244 -33.56 10.84 34.79
C ARG A 244 -35.08 10.62 34.74
N ALA A 245 -35.59 10.12 33.63
CA ALA A 245 -37.01 9.83 33.49
C ALA A 245 -37.46 8.71 34.44
N MET A 246 -36.71 7.62 34.52
CA MET A 246 -36.99 6.50 35.42
C MET A 246 -37.02 6.93 36.89
N LEU A 247 -36.08 7.77 37.31
CA LEU A 247 -35.86 8.09 38.72
C LEU A 247 -36.61 9.34 39.21
N TYR A 248 -36.99 10.27 38.34
CA TYR A 248 -37.66 11.52 38.72
C TYR A 248 -38.98 11.83 38.00
N CYS A 249 -39.37 11.08 36.96
CA CYS A 249 -40.65 11.29 36.27
C CYS A 249 -41.71 10.27 36.72
N GLY A 250 -42.81 10.14 35.98
CA GLY A 250 -44.01 9.37 36.39
C GLY A 250 -43.87 7.84 36.43
N PHE A 251 -42.66 7.29 36.47
CA PHE A 251 -42.41 5.84 36.55
C PHE A 251 -42.56 5.33 37.99
N THR A 252 -42.81 4.03 38.17
CA THR A 252 -42.99 3.43 39.51
C THR A 252 -41.72 3.49 40.34
N GLU A 253 -40.58 3.44 39.68
CA GLU A 253 -39.22 3.49 40.18
C GLU A 253 -38.89 4.85 40.83
N SER A 254 -39.58 5.93 40.41
CA SER A 254 -39.41 7.26 41.01
C SER A 254 -39.80 7.34 42.48
N ARG A 255 -40.64 6.42 42.96
CA ARG A 255 -41.15 6.38 44.35
C ARG A 255 -40.64 5.18 45.15
N ARG A 256 -39.73 4.39 44.57
CA ARG A 256 -39.15 3.21 45.23
C ARG A 256 -37.73 3.49 45.68
N GLU A 257 -37.39 2.98 46.86
CA GLU A 257 -36.01 2.92 47.35
C GLU A 257 -35.27 1.73 46.71
N MET A 258 -35.93 0.57 46.61
CA MET A 258 -35.38 -0.61 45.94
C MET A 258 -35.93 -0.79 44.52
N ILE A 259 -35.03 -0.84 43.53
CA ILE A 259 -35.33 -0.98 42.11
C ILE A 259 -34.72 -2.29 41.60
N ASN A 260 -35.54 -3.22 41.11
CA ASN A 260 -35.03 -4.45 40.51
C ASN A 260 -34.44 -4.16 39.12
N PHE A 261 -33.14 -4.43 38.97
CA PHE A 261 -32.38 -4.17 37.75
C PHE A 261 -31.85 -5.43 37.07
N SER A 262 -32.17 -6.61 37.60
CA SER A 262 -31.60 -7.92 37.20
C SER A 262 -31.82 -8.28 35.72
N LYS A 263 -32.86 -7.74 35.07
CA LYS A 263 -33.18 -8.03 33.66
C LYS A 263 -32.49 -7.10 32.66
N ASN A 264 -31.60 -6.23 33.13
CA ASN A 264 -30.96 -5.24 32.28
C ASN A 264 -29.65 -5.68 31.63
N GLY A 265 -29.14 -6.87 31.96
CA GLY A 265 -27.94 -7.43 31.33
C GLY A 265 -26.63 -6.87 31.88
N ILE A 266 -26.64 -6.38 33.12
CA ILE A 266 -25.45 -5.91 33.83
C ILE A 266 -25.24 -6.76 35.09
N SER A 267 -23.98 -7.07 35.40
CA SER A 267 -23.62 -7.76 36.64
C SER A 267 -23.68 -6.82 37.84
N ALA A 268 -23.65 -7.39 39.06
CA ALA A 268 -23.56 -6.58 40.27
C ALA A 268 -22.26 -5.77 40.33
N GLU A 269 -21.15 -6.33 39.85
CA GLU A 269 -19.87 -5.63 39.71
C GLU A 269 -19.95 -4.50 38.68
N GLY A 270 -20.58 -4.74 37.53
CA GLY A 270 -20.83 -3.71 36.52
C GLY A 270 -21.66 -2.55 37.07
N MET A 271 -22.69 -2.84 37.87
CA MET A 271 -23.51 -1.77 38.48
C MET A 271 -22.78 -1.01 39.58
N ARG A 272 -21.92 -1.69 40.37
CA ARG A 272 -20.99 -1.01 41.29
C ARG A 272 -20.05 -0.09 40.52
N ALA A 273 -19.52 -0.54 39.38
CA ALA A 273 -18.68 0.30 38.53
C ALA A 273 -19.45 1.50 37.93
N ALA A 274 -20.73 1.32 37.57
CA ALA A 274 -21.58 2.40 37.07
C ALA A 274 -21.86 3.47 38.14
N GLU A 275 -22.04 3.04 39.38
CA GLU A 275 -22.15 3.92 40.55
C GLU A 275 -20.86 4.73 40.74
N ILE A 276 -19.71 4.06 40.79
CA ILE A 276 -18.41 4.72 40.98
C ILE A 276 -18.14 5.70 39.83
N PHE A 277 -18.44 5.31 38.59
CA PHE A 277 -18.31 6.19 37.43
C PHE A 277 -19.22 7.41 37.53
N SER A 278 -20.45 7.25 38.04
CA SER A 278 -21.40 8.36 38.21
C SER A 278 -20.85 9.48 39.10
N ARG A 279 -20.00 9.13 40.08
CA ARG A 279 -19.31 10.07 40.98
C ARG A 279 -17.98 10.57 40.41
N THR A 280 -17.13 9.65 39.96
CA THR A 280 -15.72 9.94 39.67
C THR A 280 -15.44 10.28 38.22
N LYS A 281 -16.30 9.81 37.30
CA LYS A 281 -16.08 9.85 35.84
C LYS A 281 -14.79 9.16 35.38
N ARG A 282 -14.21 8.27 36.21
CA ARG A 282 -12.97 7.52 35.92
C ARG A 282 -13.25 6.04 35.70
N LEU A 283 -12.40 5.40 34.89
CA LEU A 283 -12.51 3.97 34.55
C LEU A 283 -11.22 3.17 34.78
N ASP A 284 -10.13 3.84 35.17
CA ASP A 284 -8.78 3.25 35.20
C ASP A 284 -8.62 2.10 36.20
N SER A 285 -9.54 1.97 37.16
CA SER A 285 -9.55 0.94 38.19
C SER A 285 -10.31 -0.33 37.79
N PHE A 286 -10.92 -0.39 36.61
CA PHE A 286 -11.78 -1.51 36.21
C PHE A 286 -11.15 -2.39 35.14
N ASP A 287 -11.39 -3.69 35.24
CA ASP A 287 -11.01 -4.65 34.20
C ASP A 287 -11.81 -4.43 32.92
N ALA A 288 -11.18 -4.72 31.77
CA ALA A 288 -11.79 -4.54 30.45
C ALA A 288 -13.17 -5.22 30.30
N ARG A 289 -13.40 -6.36 30.97
CA ARG A 289 -14.70 -7.05 30.99
C ARG A 289 -15.80 -6.17 31.61
N ILE A 290 -15.51 -5.52 32.73
CA ILE A 290 -16.45 -4.63 33.41
C ILE A 290 -16.70 -3.38 32.57
N VAL A 291 -15.66 -2.83 31.93
CA VAL A 291 -15.80 -1.68 31.03
C VAL A 291 -16.67 -2.03 29.80
N LEU A 292 -16.62 -3.26 29.29
CA LEU A 292 -17.54 -3.73 28.24
C LEU A 292 -19.00 -3.79 28.71
N GLU A 293 -19.25 -4.23 29.95
CA GLU A 293 -20.61 -4.19 30.53
C GLU A 293 -21.11 -2.74 30.68
N LEU A 294 -20.24 -1.83 31.12
CA LEU A 294 -20.57 -0.40 31.21
C LEU A 294 -20.84 0.21 29.83
N LEU A 295 -20.08 -0.17 28.81
CA LEU A 295 -20.31 0.27 27.44
C LEU A 295 -21.70 -0.18 26.94
N SER A 296 -22.07 -1.44 27.18
CA SER A 296 -23.38 -1.98 26.81
C SER A 296 -24.52 -1.30 27.56
N LEU A 297 -24.35 -1.07 28.86
CA LEU A 297 -25.28 -0.28 29.68
C LEU A 297 -25.43 1.14 29.12
N ALA A 298 -24.32 1.80 28.81
CA ALA A 298 -24.29 3.16 28.33
C ALA A 298 -25.03 3.30 26.99
N ASN A 299 -24.87 2.37 26.07
CA ASN A 299 -25.66 2.34 24.83
C ASN A 299 -27.15 2.14 25.10
N LYS A 300 -27.49 1.15 25.94
CA LYS A 300 -28.88 0.80 26.25
C LYS A 300 -29.65 1.95 26.90
N PHE A 301 -28.98 2.72 27.75
CA PHE A 301 -29.58 3.83 28.51
C PHE A 301 -29.16 5.21 28.00
N CYS A 302 -28.51 5.31 26.84
CA CYS A 302 -28.07 6.58 26.23
C CYS A 302 -27.20 7.44 27.16
N CYS A 303 -26.24 6.82 27.86
CA CYS A 303 -25.27 7.50 28.70
C CYS A 303 -24.05 7.94 27.87
N ASP A 304 -24.17 9.03 27.11
CA ASP A 304 -23.17 9.45 26.12
C ASP A 304 -21.76 9.67 26.73
N GLU A 305 -21.67 10.31 27.90
CA GLU A 305 -20.38 10.53 28.59
C GLU A 305 -19.73 9.19 28.99
N MET A 306 -20.51 8.29 29.59
CA MET A 306 -20.04 6.96 29.99
C MET A 306 -19.60 6.14 28.79
N LYS A 307 -20.38 6.16 27.69
CA LYS A 307 -20.04 5.51 26.43
C LYS A 307 -18.70 6.02 25.92
N SER A 308 -18.54 7.34 25.82
CA SER A 308 -17.31 7.96 25.30
C SER A 308 -16.08 7.63 26.15
N ALA A 309 -16.23 7.57 27.48
CA ALA A 309 -15.15 7.19 28.39
C ALA A 309 -14.78 5.70 28.25
N CYS A 310 -15.78 4.81 28.15
CA CYS A 310 -15.55 3.37 27.94
C CYS A 310 -14.87 3.12 26.59
N ASP A 311 -15.36 3.78 25.53
CA ASP A 311 -14.81 3.70 24.17
C ASP A 311 -13.33 4.11 24.16
N ALA A 312 -13.00 5.27 24.74
CA ALA A 312 -11.62 5.76 24.83
C ALA A 312 -10.72 4.87 25.69
N HIS A 313 -11.21 4.40 26.84
CA HIS A 313 -10.45 3.53 27.74
C HIS A 313 -10.12 2.19 27.06
N LEU A 314 -11.12 1.51 26.48
CA LEU A 314 -10.91 0.26 25.75
C LEU A 314 -9.99 0.44 24.55
N ALA A 315 -10.12 1.54 23.79
CA ALA A 315 -9.23 1.86 22.69
C ALA A 315 -7.76 2.01 23.15
N SER A 316 -7.53 2.54 24.35
CA SER A 316 -6.18 2.73 24.91
C SER A 316 -5.49 1.42 25.30
N LEU A 317 -6.25 0.35 25.53
CA LEU A 317 -5.74 -0.98 25.86
C LEU A 317 -5.26 -1.76 24.61
N ILE A 318 -5.66 -1.33 23.41
CA ILE A 318 -5.30 -2.00 22.15
C ILE A 318 -3.84 -1.69 21.80
N CYS A 319 -2.99 -2.73 21.83
CA CYS A 319 -1.57 -2.62 21.48
C CYS A 319 -1.06 -3.71 20.53
N ASP A 320 -1.83 -4.79 20.33
CA ASP A 320 -1.44 -5.93 19.51
C ASP A 320 -2.62 -6.50 18.70
N MET A 321 -2.31 -7.44 17.80
CA MET A 321 -3.29 -8.05 16.90
C MET A 321 -4.31 -8.91 17.65
N GLU A 322 -3.91 -9.61 18.72
CA GLU A 322 -4.79 -10.49 19.50
C GLU A 322 -5.87 -9.69 20.23
N GLY A 323 -5.48 -8.61 20.93
CA GLY A 323 -6.41 -7.70 21.59
C GLY A 323 -7.33 -6.99 20.61
N ALA A 324 -6.80 -6.56 19.45
CA ALA A 324 -7.60 -5.95 18.39
C ALA A 324 -8.66 -6.93 17.83
N MET A 325 -8.30 -8.20 17.62
CA MET A 325 -9.25 -9.23 17.17
C MET A 325 -10.30 -9.55 18.23
N LEU A 326 -9.93 -9.59 19.51
CA LEU A 326 -10.84 -9.88 20.61
C LEU A 326 -11.91 -8.79 20.78
N LEU A 327 -11.53 -7.52 20.66
CA LEU A 327 -12.40 -6.38 20.97
C LEU A 327 -13.11 -5.78 19.74
N MET A 328 -12.70 -6.12 18.51
CA MET A 328 -13.33 -5.61 17.29
C MET A 328 -14.84 -5.90 17.24
N GLU A 329 -15.26 -7.13 17.53
CA GLU A 329 -16.67 -7.51 17.48
C GLU A 329 -17.52 -6.75 18.49
N TYR A 330 -17.03 -6.61 19.73
CA TYR A 330 -17.66 -5.79 20.76
C TYR A 330 -17.77 -4.32 20.33
N GLY A 331 -16.72 -3.76 19.75
CA GLY A 331 -16.73 -2.38 19.27
C GLY A 331 -17.77 -2.15 18.17
N LEU A 332 -17.96 -3.13 17.28
CA LEU A 332 -18.98 -3.07 16.23
C LEU A 332 -20.40 -3.24 16.77
N GLU A 333 -20.61 -4.18 17.68
CA GLU A 333 -21.92 -4.42 18.32
C GLU A 333 -22.37 -3.19 19.13
N GLU A 334 -21.45 -2.60 19.88
CA GLU A 334 -21.72 -1.46 20.77
C GLU A 334 -21.50 -0.10 20.08
N THR A 335 -21.26 -0.06 18.76
CA THR A 335 -21.04 1.18 17.99
C THR A 335 -20.00 2.11 18.63
N ALA A 336 -18.89 1.54 19.08
CA ALA A 336 -17.78 2.21 19.74
C ALA A 336 -16.75 2.66 18.69
N TYR A 337 -16.78 3.95 18.35
CA TYR A 337 -16.01 4.51 17.24
C TYR A 337 -14.50 4.46 17.51
N LEU A 338 -14.04 4.89 18.69
CA LEU A 338 -12.61 4.93 18.98
C LEU A 338 -12.02 3.51 19.12
N LEU A 339 -12.74 2.58 19.73
CA LEU A 339 -12.33 1.19 19.89
C LEU A 339 -12.17 0.51 18.53
N VAL A 340 -13.17 0.60 17.64
CA VAL A 340 -13.07 0.05 16.29
C VAL A 340 -11.90 0.68 15.53
N SER A 341 -11.71 1.99 15.67
CA SER A 341 -10.58 2.70 15.04
C SER A 341 -9.22 2.23 15.55
N ALA A 342 -9.07 1.95 16.84
CA ALA A 342 -7.84 1.43 17.43
C ALA A 342 -7.55 0.00 16.95
N CYS A 343 -8.57 -0.85 16.88
CA CYS A 343 -8.41 -2.19 16.32
C CYS A 343 -8.01 -2.15 14.83
N LEU A 344 -8.68 -1.31 14.01
CA LEU A 344 -8.32 -1.10 12.61
C LEU A 344 -6.88 -0.57 12.46
N GLN A 345 -6.45 0.35 13.34
CA GLN A 345 -5.09 0.88 13.31
C GLN A 345 -4.03 -0.21 13.45
N VAL A 346 -4.21 -1.17 14.35
CA VAL A 346 -3.28 -2.31 14.48
C VAL A 346 -3.25 -3.10 13.18
N PHE A 347 -4.41 -3.49 12.66
CA PHE A 347 -4.50 -4.31 11.45
C PHE A 347 -3.85 -3.64 10.23
N LEU A 348 -4.09 -2.34 10.05
CA LEU A 348 -3.56 -1.59 8.90
C LEU A 348 -2.06 -1.34 9.00
N ARG A 349 -1.51 -1.23 10.22
CA ARG A 349 -0.07 -1.00 10.42
C ARG A 349 0.79 -2.27 10.32
N GLU A 350 0.15 -3.44 10.39
CA GLU A 350 0.74 -4.77 10.18
C GLU A 350 0.63 -5.25 8.72
N LEU A 351 0.18 -4.39 7.78
CA LEU A 351 0.12 -4.73 6.36
C LEU A 351 1.52 -4.84 5.74
N PRO A 352 1.78 -5.80 4.82
CA PRO A 352 0.82 -6.76 4.25
C PRO A 352 0.61 -8.03 5.10
N GLY A 353 1.35 -8.20 6.20
CA GLY A 353 1.28 -9.38 7.07
C GLY A 353 -0.14 -9.71 7.55
N SER A 354 -0.91 -8.70 7.95
CA SER A 354 -2.30 -8.88 8.41
C SER A 354 -3.26 -9.41 7.34
N MET A 355 -2.96 -9.24 6.05
CA MET A 355 -3.77 -9.82 4.97
C MET A 355 -3.62 -11.33 4.83
N HIS A 356 -2.56 -11.90 5.38
CA HIS A 356 -2.37 -13.35 5.40
C HIS A 356 -3.24 -14.04 6.47
N ASN A 357 -3.85 -13.26 7.38
CA ASN A 357 -4.77 -13.79 8.38
C ASN A 357 -6.18 -13.99 7.76
N PRO A 358 -6.66 -15.24 7.65
CA PRO A 358 -7.93 -15.53 6.98
C PRO A 358 -9.15 -14.94 7.70
N ASN A 359 -9.09 -14.79 9.03
CA ASN A 359 -10.17 -14.19 9.80
C ASN A 359 -10.32 -12.70 9.47
N MET A 360 -9.19 -12.01 9.33
CA MET A 360 -9.15 -10.60 8.95
C MET A 360 -9.65 -10.37 7.52
N MET A 361 -9.21 -11.20 6.57
CA MET A 361 -9.68 -11.05 5.20
C MET A 361 -11.15 -11.42 5.05
N ARG A 362 -11.64 -12.43 5.76
CA ARG A 362 -13.07 -12.73 5.80
C ARG A 362 -13.87 -11.55 6.33
N PHE A 363 -13.35 -10.83 7.31
CA PHE A 363 -13.95 -9.60 7.82
C PHE A 363 -13.98 -8.50 6.74
N PHE A 364 -12.84 -8.06 6.21
CA PHE A 364 -12.81 -6.94 5.25
C PHE A 364 -13.55 -7.23 3.94
N CYS A 365 -13.56 -8.47 3.47
CA CYS A 365 -14.21 -8.87 2.23
C CYS A 365 -15.74 -9.05 2.37
N SER A 366 -16.27 -9.19 3.59
CA SER A 366 -17.70 -9.45 3.80
C SER A 366 -18.54 -8.19 3.61
N SER A 367 -19.63 -8.30 2.84
CA SER A 367 -20.62 -7.23 2.70
C SER A 367 -21.30 -6.88 4.03
N GLU A 368 -21.51 -7.88 4.90
CA GLU A 368 -22.11 -7.67 6.21
C GLU A 368 -21.17 -6.90 7.13
N ALA A 369 -19.89 -7.28 7.17
CA ALA A 369 -18.88 -6.57 7.94
C ALA A 369 -18.70 -5.13 7.43
N ARG A 370 -18.73 -4.91 6.11
CA ARG A 370 -18.72 -3.55 5.53
C ARG A 370 -19.89 -2.71 6.05
N LYS A 371 -21.11 -3.25 6.08
CA LYS A 371 -22.28 -2.54 6.60
C LYS A 371 -22.15 -2.23 8.10
N ARG A 372 -21.62 -3.16 8.89
CA ARG A 372 -21.33 -2.92 10.32
C ARG A 372 -20.29 -1.80 10.49
N LEU A 373 -19.22 -1.81 9.69
CA LEU A 373 -18.24 -0.71 9.66
C LEU A 373 -18.88 0.61 9.23
N GLU A 374 -19.81 0.60 8.28
CA GLU A 374 -20.55 1.79 7.83
C GLU A 374 -21.39 2.40 8.95
N ILE A 375 -22.08 1.56 9.75
CA ILE A 375 -22.88 2.02 10.90
C ILE A 375 -22.00 2.73 11.94
N VAL A 376 -20.79 2.22 12.20
CA VAL A 376 -19.86 2.85 13.15
C VAL A 376 -19.15 4.07 12.54
N GLY A 377 -19.00 4.13 11.21
CA GLY A 377 -18.33 5.23 10.51
C GLY A 377 -16.90 4.92 10.04
N HIS A 378 -16.57 3.64 9.85
CA HIS A 378 -15.26 3.15 9.42
C HIS A 378 -15.24 2.50 8.02
N ALA A 379 -16.38 2.38 7.34
CA ALA A 379 -16.41 2.01 5.93
C ALA A 379 -16.13 3.26 5.07
N SER A 380 -15.08 3.22 4.24
CA SER A 380 -14.70 4.38 3.42
C SER A 380 -13.98 3.95 2.14
N PHE A 381 -14.04 4.79 1.11
CA PHE A 381 -13.29 4.59 -0.12
C PHE A 381 -11.78 4.51 0.14
N VAL A 382 -11.22 5.39 0.98
CA VAL A 382 -9.77 5.43 1.26
C VAL A 382 -9.25 4.15 1.93
N LEU A 383 -10.04 3.55 2.82
CA LEU A 383 -9.72 2.26 3.45
C LEU A 383 -9.60 1.16 2.39
N TYR A 384 -10.64 1.00 1.57
CA TYR A 384 -10.66 -0.06 0.56
C TYR A 384 -9.71 0.22 -0.60
N LEU A 385 -9.36 1.48 -0.86
CA LEU A 385 -8.37 1.84 -1.87
C LEU A 385 -6.98 1.36 -1.43
N PHE A 386 -6.65 1.60 -0.16
CA PHE A 386 -5.39 1.15 0.43
C PHE A 386 -5.30 -0.38 0.46
N LEU A 387 -6.34 -1.07 0.96
CA LEU A 387 -6.38 -2.53 1.00
C LEU A 387 -6.32 -3.15 -0.41
N SER A 388 -7.07 -2.61 -1.37
CA SER A 388 -7.07 -3.13 -2.74
C SER A 388 -5.74 -2.92 -3.45
N GLN A 389 -5.05 -1.80 -3.18
CA GLN A 389 -3.70 -1.58 -3.69
C GLN A 389 -2.76 -2.71 -3.26
N ILE A 390 -2.72 -3.01 -1.96
CA ILE A 390 -1.84 -4.05 -1.43
C ILE A 390 -2.24 -5.41 -1.99
N ALA A 391 -3.54 -5.72 -2.05
CA ALA A 391 -4.04 -6.96 -2.61
C ALA A 391 -3.63 -7.17 -4.08
N MET A 392 -3.65 -6.11 -4.89
CA MET A 392 -3.21 -6.16 -6.28
C MET A 392 -1.69 -6.33 -6.41
N GLU A 393 -0.91 -5.77 -5.48
CA GLU A 393 0.55 -5.92 -5.44
C GLU A 393 0.97 -7.35 -5.01
N GLU A 394 0.23 -7.96 -4.07
CA GLU A 394 0.47 -9.33 -3.56
C GLU A 394 0.01 -10.43 -4.55
N ASP A 395 -1.28 -10.43 -4.90
CA ASP A 395 -1.85 -11.39 -5.85
C ASP A 395 -3.07 -10.78 -6.56
N MET A 396 -2.78 -10.21 -7.73
CA MET A 396 -3.79 -9.62 -8.59
C MET A 396 -4.90 -10.59 -9.01
N LYS A 397 -4.67 -11.91 -9.04
CA LYS A 397 -5.64 -12.90 -9.53
C LYS A 397 -6.49 -13.50 -8.41
N SER A 398 -6.19 -13.18 -7.15
CA SER A 398 -6.89 -13.75 -6.00
C SER A 398 -8.38 -13.36 -5.95
N ASN A 399 -9.20 -14.20 -5.32
CA ASN A 399 -10.59 -13.85 -4.99
C ASN A 399 -10.65 -12.71 -3.97
N THR A 400 -9.68 -12.63 -3.07
CA THR A 400 -9.57 -11.57 -2.07
C THR A 400 -9.46 -10.18 -2.73
N THR A 401 -8.62 -10.06 -3.76
CA THR A 401 -8.43 -8.82 -4.53
C THR A 401 -9.74 -8.38 -5.19
N VAL A 402 -10.48 -9.32 -5.79
CA VAL A 402 -11.81 -9.03 -6.37
C VAL A 402 -12.77 -8.52 -5.30
N MET A 403 -12.90 -9.23 -4.17
CA MET A 403 -13.85 -8.87 -3.12
C MET A 403 -13.54 -7.49 -2.52
N LEU A 404 -12.27 -7.16 -2.31
CA LEU A 404 -11.85 -5.84 -1.83
C LEU A 404 -12.14 -4.73 -2.84
N LEU A 405 -11.91 -4.98 -4.12
CA LEU A 405 -12.24 -4.01 -5.18
C LEU A 405 -13.77 -3.84 -5.35
N GLU A 406 -14.57 -4.88 -5.11
CA GLU A 406 -16.03 -4.74 -5.04
C GLU A 406 -16.43 -3.87 -3.83
N ARG A 407 -15.81 -4.06 -2.66
CA ARG A 407 -16.03 -3.17 -1.51
C ARG A 407 -15.61 -1.73 -1.82
N LEU A 408 -14.52 -1.54 -2.55
CA LEU A 408 -14.06 -0.23 -3.02
C LEU A 408 -15.11 0.45 -3.91
N GLY A 409 -15.65 -0.30 -4.88
CA GLY A 409 -16.72 0.19 -5.76
C GLY A 409 -18.00 0.54 -5.00
N GLU A 410 -18.38 -0.25 -3.99
CA GLU A 410 -19.52 0.05 -3.11
C GLU A 410 -19.32 1.33 -2.27
N CYS A 411 -18.07 1.70 -1.97
CA CYS A 411 -17.72 2.92 -1.25
C CYS A 411 -17.46 4.12 -2.17
N ALA A 412 -17.54 3.96 -3.51
CA ALA A 412 -17.25 5.03 -4.46
C ALA A 412 -18.44 5.99 -4.60
N THR A 413 -18.26 7.24 -4.16
CA THR A 413 -19.28 8.30 -4.23
C THR A 413 -19.00 9.30 -5.35
N GLU A 414 -17.72 9.56 -5.65
CA GLU A 414 -17.30 10.51 -6.68
C GLU A 414 -17.10 9.85 -8.04
N SER A 415 -17.22 10.61 -9.14
CA SER A 415 -17.03 10.08 -10.50
C SER A 415 -15.64 9.45 -10.69
N TRP A 416 -14.57 10.11 -10.25
CA TRP A 416 -13.20 9.57 -10.37
C TRP A 416 -12.99 8.29 -9.53
N GLN A 417 -13.72 8.14 -8.43
CA GLN A 417 -13.66 6.94 -7.59
C GLN A 417 -14.29 5.74 -8.31
N GLN A 418 -15.44 5.95 -8.96
CA GLN A 418 -16.10 4.94 -9.78
C GLN A 418 -15.23 4.55 -10.99
N GLN A 419 -14.66 5.55 -11.67
CA GLN A 419 -13.70 5.34 -12.76
C GLN A 419 -12.56 4.41 -12.32
N LEU A 420 -11.91 4.71 -11.20
CA LEU A 420 -10.77 3.93 -10.70
C LEU A 420 -11.18 2.51 -10.29
N ALA A 421 -12.25 2.39 -9.48
CA ALA A 421 -12.67 1.10 -8.93
C ALA A 421 -13.08 0.12 -10.04
N PHE A 422 -13.92 0.56 -10.99
CA PHE A 422 -14.34 -0.29 -12.10
C PHE A 422 -13.20 -0.57 -13.08
N HIS A 423 -12.29 0.38 -13.31
CA HIS A 423 -11.12 0.14 -14.15
C HIS A 423 -10.22 -0.94 -13.54
N GLN A 424 -9.93 -0.86 -12.24
CA GLN A 424 -9.13 -1.87 -11.54
C GLN A 424 -9.80 -3.25 -11.52
N LEU A 425 -11.12 -3.32 -11.31
CA LEU A 425 -11.87 -4.57 -11.45
C LEU A 425 -11.74 -5.14 -12.87
N GLY A 426 -11.87 -4.30 -13.90
CA GLY A 426 -11.67 -4.70 -15.29
C GLY A 426 -10.30 -5.31 -15.54
N VAL A 427 -9.23 -4.69 -15.01
CA VAL A 427 -7.86 -5.19 -15.10
C VAL A 427 -7.72 -6.55 -14.42
N VAL A 428 -8.20 -6.69 -13.18
CA VAL A 428 -8.14 -7.95 -12.43
C VAL A 428 -8.90 -9.08 -13.15
N MET A 429 -10.10 -8.80 -13.65
CA MET A 429 -10.89 -9.80 -14.39
C MET A 429 -10.23 -10.21 -15.70
N LEU A 430 -9.58 -9.27 -16.40
CA LEU A 430 -8.83 -9.57 -17.61
C LEU A 430 -7.67 -10.54 -17.33
N GLU A 431 -6.94 -10.30 -16.24
CA GLU A 431 -5.82 -11.13 -15.78
C GLU A 431 -6.24 -12.53 -15.32
N ARG A 432 -7.45 -12.64 -14.77
CA ARG A 432 -8.13 -13.91 -14.47
C ARG A 432 -8.69 -14.61 -15.71
N LYS A 433 -8.59 -14.00 -16.89
CA LYS A 433 -9.16 -14.48 -18.17
C LYS A 433 -10.69 -14.52 -18.18
N GLU A 434 -11.34 -13.79 -17.27
CA GLU A 434 -12.79 -13.64 -17.16
C GLU A 434 -13.26 -12.50 -18.08
N TYR A 435 -13.08 -12.69 -19.39
CA TYR A 435 -13.18 -11.61 -20.38
C TYR A 435 -14.57 -10.96 -20.48
N LYS A 436 -15.65 -11.67 -20.13
CA LYS A 436 -17.00 -11.10 -20.15
C LYS A 436 -17.18 -10.08 -19.03
N ASP A 437 -16.72 -10.41 -17.83
CA ASP A 437 -16.84 -9.54 -16.67
C ASP A 437 -15.81 -8.40 -16.74
N ALA A 438 -14.60 -8.69 -17.25
CA ALA A 438 -13.62 -7.65 -17.59
C ALA A 438 -14.23 -6.58 -18.53
N GLN A 439 -14.88 -7.02 -19.61
CA GLN A 439 -15.53 -6.11 -20.55
C GLN A 439 -16.58 -5.23 -19.85
N ARG A 440 -17.44 -5.82 -19.01
CA ARG A 440 -18.50 -5.08 -18.28
C ARG A 440 -17.92 -4.02 -17.35
N TYR A 441 -16.89 -4.36 -16.58
CA TYR A 441 -16.27 -3.40 -15.66
C TYR A 441 -15.53 -2.28 -16.41
N PHE A 442 -14.85 -2.59 -17.52
CA PHE A 442 -14.25 -1.54 -18.35
C PHE A 442 -15.30 -0.64 -19.03
N GLU A 443 -16.44 -1.20 -19.45
CA GLU A 443 -17.57 -0.42 -19.97
C GLU A 443 -18.13 0.52 -18.88
N ALA A 444 -18.34 0.02 -17.66
CA ALA A 444 -18.77 0.84 -16.52
C ALA A 444 -17.77 1.96 -16.17
N ALA A 445 -16.47 1.69 -16.23
CA ALA A 445 -15.44 2.70 -16.01
C ALA A 445 -15.43 3.78 -17.12
N ALA A 446 -15.62 3.37 -18.38
CA ALA A 446 -15.73 4.29 -19.51
C ALA A 446 -17.00 5.15 -19.42
N GLU A 447 -18.14 4.57 -19.02
CA GLU A 447 -19.40 5.28 -18.76
C GLU A 447 -19.26 6.29 -17.61
N ALA A 448 -18.45 5.99 -16.59
CA ALA A 448 -18.10 6.91 -15.51
C ALA A 448 -17.13 8.03 -15.94
N GLY A 449 -16.60 7.99 -17.18
CA GLY A 449 -15.75 9.03 -17.77
C GLY A 449 -14.29 8.62 -18.03
N HIS A 450 -13.88 7.38 -17.70
CA HIS A 450 -12.49 6.94 -17.88
C HIS A 450 -12.25 6.40 -19.30
N ILE A 451 -11.92 7.29 -20.22
CA ILE A 451 -11.72 6.99 -21.64
C ILE A 451 -10.69 5.85 -21.87
N TYR A 452 -9.61 5.81 -21.08
CA TYR A 452 -8.58 4.78 -21.21
C TYR A 452 -9.12 3.35 -20.98
N SER A 453 -10.18 3.16 -20.20
CA SER A 453 -10.81 1.84 -20.02
C SER A 453 -11.33 1.23 -21.33
N MET A 454 -11.54 2.03 -22.39
CA MET A 454 -11.89 1.51 -23.71
C MET A 454 -10.83 0.58 -24.30
N VAL A 455 -9.57 0.73 -23.88
CA VAL A 455 -8.48 -0.23 -24.16
C VAL A 455 -8.84 -1.62 -23.63
N GLY A 456 -9.29 -1.68 -22.38
CA GLY A 456 -9.71 -2.93 -21.74
C GLY A 456 -10.93 -3.57 -22.40
N VAL A 457 -11.90 -2.75 -22.83
CA VAL A 457 -13.06 -3.23 -23.60
C VAL A 457 -12.62 -3.86 -24.92
N ALA A 458 -11.74 -3.19 -25.68
CA ALA A 458 -11.21 -3.70 -26.93
C ALA A 458 -10.41 -5.00 -26.72
N ARG A 459 -9.55 -5.04 -25.68
CA ARG A 459 -8.73 -6.20 -25.34
C ARG A 459 -9.59 -7.41 -24.96
N ALA A 460 -10.60 -7.21 -24.12
CA ALA A 460 -11.53 -8.26 -23.73
C ALA A 460 -12.30 -8.82 -24.95
N LYS A 461 -12.76 -7.95 -25.87
CA LYS A 461 -13.41 -8.37 -27.13
C LYS A 461 -12.46 -9.17 -28.02
N PHE A 462 -11.22 -8.73 -28.14
CA PHE A 462 -10.20 -9.43 -28.93
C PHE A 462 -9.90 -10.82 -28.36
N LYS A 463 -9.70 -10.95 -27.05
CA LYS A 463 -9.45 -12.24 -26.38
C LYS A 463 -10.66 -13.20 -26.49
N ARG A 464 -11.86 -12.68 -26.73
CA ARG A 464 -13.08 -13.45 -27.06
C ARG A 464 -13.22 -13.83 -28.55
N GLY A 465 -12.24 -13.47 -29.39
CA GLY A 465 -12.24 -13.75 -30.83
C GLY A 465 -12.86 -12.66 -31.70
N HIS A 466 -13.30 -11.53 -31.13
CA HIS A 466 -13.96 -10.45 -31.87
C HIS A 466 -12.97 -9.39 -32.38
N LYS A 467 -11.97 -9.80 -33.15
CA LYS A 467 -10.86 -8.93 -33.63
C LYS A 467 -11.34 -7.67 -34.36
N TYR A 468 -12.27 -7.81 -35.32
CA TYR A 468 -12.81 -6.68 -36.06
C TYR A 468 -13.55 -5.67 -35.16
N SER A 469 -14.26 -6.16 -34.13
CA SER A 469 -14.96 -5.30 -33.18
C SER A 469 -13.99 -4.49 -32.33
N ALA A 470 -12.89 -5.10 -31.87
CA ALA A 470 -11.83 -4.41 -31.13
C ALA A 470 -11.16 -3.34 -31.99
N TYR A 471 -10.79 -3.68 -33.23
CA TYR A 471 -10.23 -2.73 -34.19
C TYR A 471 -11.16 -1.54 -34.47
N LYS A 472 -12.44 -1.81 -34.77
CA LYS A 472 -13.44 -0.75 -35.03
C LYS A 472 -13.60 0.17 -33.83
N GLN A 473 -13.60 -0.37 -32.61
CA GLN A 473 -13.70 0.41 -31.39
C GLN A 473 -12.53 1.36 -31.22
N MET A 474 -11.29 0.88 -31.42
CA MET A 474 -10.11 1.76 -31.36
C MET A 474 -10.10 2.81 -32.47
N ASN A 475 -10.59 2.49 -33.66
CA ASN A 475 -10.74 3.48 -34.75
C ASN A 475 -11.71 4.60 -34.40
N SER A 476 -12.88 4.26 -33.83
CA SER A 476 -13.82 5.24 -33.33
C SER A 476 -13.17 6.11 -32.25
N LEU A 477 -12.49 5.50 -31.28
CA LEU A 477 -11.80 6.23 -30.21
C LEU A 477 -10.78 7.25 -30.73
N ILE A 478 -9.97 6.88 -31.73
CA ILE A 478 -8.99 7.77 -32.36
C ILE A 478 -9.66 8.92 -33.14
N SER A 479 -10.87 8.68 -33.67
CA SER A 479 -11.61 9.69 -34.42
C SER A 479 -12.36 10.66 -33.52
N ASP A 480 -12.84 10.18 -32.38
CA ASP A 480 -13.70 10.92 -31.45
C ASP A 480 -12.91 11.81 -30.48
N TYR A 481 -11.62 11.50 -30.25
CA TYR A 481 -10.76 12.20 -29.29
C TYR A 481 -9.44 12.67 -29.91
N THR A 482 -8.73 13.55 -29.22
CA THR A 482 -7.37 13.95 -29.61
C THR A 482 -6.46 12.72 -29.62
N PRO A 483 -5.86 12.35 -30.76
CA PRO A 483 -5.07 11.13 -30.86
C PRO A 483 -3.81 11.21 -30.00
N VAL A 484 -3.56 10.15 -29.24
CA VAL A 484 -2.38 10.00 -28.36
C VAL A 484 -1.73 8.63 -28.61
N GLY A 485 -0.43 8.52 -28.32
CA GLY A 485 0.38 7.37 -28.75
C GLY A 485 -0.17 6.01 -28.31
N TRP A 486 -0.71 5.91 -27.09
CA TRP A 486 -1.26 4.64 -26.59
C TRP A 486 -2.48 4.15 -27.37
N MET A 487 -3.24 5.03 -28.05
CA MET A 487 -4.39 4.62 -28.86
C MET A 487 -3.93 3.83 -30.09
N TYR A 488 -2.89 4.31 -30.77
CA TYR A 488 -2.27 3.61 -31.91
C TYR A 488 -1.54 2.35 -31.46
N GLN A 489 -0.84 2.40 -30.31
CA GLN A 489 -0.23 1.23 -29.70
C GLN A 489 -1.25 0.11 -29.50
N GLU A 490 -2.41 0.44 -28.94
CA GLU A 490 -3.47 -0.52 -28.70
C GLU A 490 -4.08 -1.05 -30.01
N ARG A 491 -4.36 -0.15 -30.96
CA ARG A 491 -4.90 -0.54 -32.26
C ARG A 491 -3.97 -1.49 -33.02
N ALA A 492 -2.65 -1.31 -32.90
CA ALA A 492 -1.64 -2.15 -33.54
C ALA A 492 -1.76 -3.65 -33.16
N LEU A 493 -2.32 -3.98 -31.99
CA LEU A 493 -2.60 -5.36 -31.58
C LEU A 493 -3.63 -6.04 -32.48
N TYR A 494 -4.49 -5.26 -33.11
CA TYR A 494 -5.59 -5.72 -33.95
C TYR A 494 -5.27 -5.61 -35.45
N CYS A 495 -4.12 -5.06 -35.82
CA CYS A 495 -3.63 -4.92 -37.18
C CYS A 495 -2.68 -6.06 -37.58
N ILE A 496 -2.33 -6.17 -38.88
CA ILE A 496 -1.33 -7.12 -39.39
C ILE A 496 -0.42 -6.41 -40.39
N GLY A 497 0.84 -6.82 -40.46
CA GLY A 497 1.78 -6.39 -41.50
C GLY A 497 2.01 -4.88 -41.52
N LYS A 498 1.87 -4.25 -42.69
CA LYS A 498 2.18 -2.83 -42.89
C LYS A 498 1.33 -1.90 -42.03
N GLU A 499 0.05 -2.21 -41.82
CA GLU A 499 -0.84 -1.39 -41.00
C GLU A 499 -0.40 -1.40 -39.54
N LYS A 500 -0.01 -2.57 -39.02
CA LYS A 500 0.54 -2.71 -37.66
C LYS A 500 1.80 -1.85 -37.50
N MET A 501 2.72 -1.93 -38.46
CA MET A 501 3.96 -1.14 -38.43
C MET A 501 3.70 0.37 -38.50
N MET A 502 2.72 0.80 -39.30
CA MET A 502 2.30 2.19 -39.37
C MET A 502 1.78 2.68 -38.01
N ASP A 503 0.91 1.91 -37.35
CA ASP A 503 0.39 2.25 -36.02
C ASP A 503 1.51 2.33 -34.96
N LEU A 504 2.46 1.39 -34.99
CA LEU A 504 3.60 1.42 -34.07
C LEU A 504 4.50 2.63 -34.29
N ASN A 505 4.71 3.06 -35.53
CA ASN A 505 5.48 4.26 -35.84
C ASN A 505 4.75 5.51 -35.33
N THR A 506 3.47 5.67 -35.66
CA THR A 506 2.63 6.77 -35.18
C THR A 506 2.58 6.82 -33.64
N ALA A 507 2.51 5.65 -32.98
CA ALA A 507 2.54 5.57 -31.52
C ALA A 507 3.82 6.21 -30.95
N THR A 508 4.99 5.91 -31.52
CA THR A 508 6.28 6.47 -31.07
C THR A 508 6.52 7.91 -31.49
N GLU A 509 5.89 8.38 -32.57
CA GLU A 509 5.90 9.79 -32.96
C GLU A 509 5.11 10.66 -31.99
N LEU A 510 3.98 10.15 -31.50
CA LEU A 510 3.13 10.84 -30.51
C LEU A 510 3.66 10.69 -29.08
N ASP A 511 4.23 9.54 -28.75
CA ASP A 511 4.78 9.25 -27.41
C ASP A 511 6.01 8.33 -27.51
N PRO A 512 7.23 8.87 -27.48
CA PRO A 512 8.46 8.08 -27.56
C PRO A 512 8.77 7.29 -26.27
N THR A 513 7.98 7.44 -25.20
CA THR A 513 8.18 6.75 -23.92
C THR A 513 7.46 5.40 -23.83
N LEU A 514 6.64 5.08 -24.84
CA LEU A 514 5.94 3.81 -24.94
C LEU A 514 6.91 2.66 -25.27
N SER A 515 7.05 1.67 -24.38
CA SER A 515 8.02 0.58 -24.58
C SER A 515 7.57 -0.46 -25.62
N TYR A 516 6.27 -0.76 -25.70
CA TYR A 516 5.75 -1.84 -26.53
C TYR A 516 6.11 -1.72 -28.02
N PRO A 517 5.97 -0.56 -28.68
CA PRO A 517 6.36 -0.42 -30.08
C PRO A 517 7.83 -0.78 -30.36
N TYR A 518 8.76 -0.33 -29.51
CA TYR A 518 10.18 -0.67 -29.66
C TYR A 518 10.43 -2.15 -29.42
N LYS A 519 9.83 -2.74 -28.39
CA LYS A 519 9.94 -4.18 -28.10
C LYS A 519 9.43 -5.01 -29.27
N TYR A 520 8.26 -4.67 -29.82
CA TYR A 520 7.68 -5.38 -30.96
C TYR A 520 8.58 -5.29 -32.19
N ARG A 521 9.03 -4.09 -32.56
CA ARG A 521 9.93 -3.89 -33.71
C ARG A 521 11.25 -4.63 -33.51
N ALA A 522 11.84 -4.59 -32.32
CA ALA A 522 13.08 -5.29 -32.01
C ALA A 522 12.94 -6.82 -32.16
N VAL A 523 11.86 -7.41 -31.63
CA VAL A 523 11.63 -8.85 -31.77
C VAL A 523 11.29 -9.23 -33.22
N SER A 524 10.53 -8.41 -33.94
CA SER A 524 10.29 -8.62 -35.38
C SER A 524 11.59 -8.62 -36.19
N LEU A 525 12.52 -7.71 -35.89
CA LEU A 525 13.85 -7.68 -36.52
C LEU A 525 14.69 -8.91 -36.17
N LEU A 526 14.56 -9.41 -34.94
CA LEU A 526 15.21 -10.66 -34.53
C LEU A 526 14.66 -11.87 -35.29
N GLU A 527 13.34 -11.97 -35.45
CA GLU A 527 12.68 -13.01 -36.25
C GLU A 527 13.14 -12.97 -37.73
N GLU A 528 13.55 -11.80 -38.22
CA GLU A 528 14.18 -11.59 -39.54
C GLU A 528 15.71 -11.82 -39.55
N ASN A 529 16.29 -12.37 -38.48
CA ASN A 529 17.73 -12.58 -38.28
C ASN A 529 18.60 -11.31 -38.27
N MET A 530 18.01 -10.15 -37.98
CA MET A 530 18.71 -8.86 -37.89
C MET A 530 18.94 -8.45 -36.42
N ALA A 531 19.62 -9.28 -35.64
CA ALA A 531 19.84 -9.06 -34.20
C ALA A 531 20.56 -7.73 -33.88
N GLY A 532 21.51 -7.28 -34.71
CA GLY A 532 22.15 -5.96 -34.55
C GLY A 532 21.19 -4.78 -34.73
N ALA A 533 20.24 -4.88 -35.67
CA ALA A 533 19.19 -3.89 -35.85
C ALA A 533 18.19 -3.93 -34.68
N ALA A 534 17.87 -5.12 -34.17
CA ALA A 534 17.02 -5.29 -32.99
C ALA A 534 17.60 -4.59 -31.74
N ILE A 535 18.91 -4.72 -31.51
CA ILE A 535 19.59 -4.03 -30.42
C ILE A 535 19.57 -2.51 -30.62
N SER A 536 19.79 -2.06 -31.85
CA SER A 536 19.72 -0.63 -32.18
C SER A 536 18.32 -0.07 -31.93
N GLU A 537 17.29 -0.86 -32.20
CA GLU A 537 15.88 -0.50 -31.98
C GLU A 537 15.54 -0.40 -30.49
N ILE A 538 15.90 -1.40 -29.67
CA ILE A 538 15.63 -1.36 -28.22
C ILE A 538 16.47 -0.29 -27.50
N ASN A 539 17.65 0.06 -28.04
CA ASN A 539 18.44 1.18 -27.50
C ASN A 539 17.73 2.52 -27.63
N LYS A 540 16.80 2.70 -28.59
CA LYS A 540 16.04 3.94 -28.73
C LYS A 540 15.17 4.19 -27.49
N ILE A 541 14.41 3.20 -27.02
CA ILE A 541 13.57 3.36 -25.83
C ILE A 541 14.40 3.51 -24.56
N ILE A 542 15.52 2.79 -24.44
CA ILE A 542 16.41 2.91 -23.28
C ILE A 542 16.99 4.33 -23.16
N GLY A 543 17.09 5.07 -24.27
CA GLY A 543 17.41 6.50 -24.26
C GLY A 543 16.37 7.36 -23.53
N PHE A 544 15.08 7.02 -23.62
CA PHE A 544 13.98 7.75 -22.96
C PHE A 544 13.63 7.20 -21.58
N LYS A 545 13.58 5.88 -21.43
CA LYS A 545 13.12 5.19 -20.24
C LYS A 545 13.87 3.87 -20.05
N VAL A 546 14.54 3.75 -18.91
CA VAL A 546 15.15 2.49 -18.48
C VAL A 546 14.13 1.71 -17.66
N SER A 547 13.58 0.64 -18.22
CA SER A 547 12.69 -0.28 -17.52
C SER A 547 13.25 -1.71 -17.48
N PRO A 548 12.95 -2.49 -16.42
CA PRO A 548 13.41 -3.88 -16.30
C PRO A 548 13.11 -4.75 -17.53
N ASP A 549 11.92 -4.63 -18.09
CA ASP A 549 11.49 -5.41 -19.26
C ASP A 549 12.24 -5.04 -20.56
N CYS A 550 12.70 -3.79 -20.69
CA CYS A 550 13.54 -3.36 -21.81
C CYS A 550 14.99 -3.86 -21.64
N LEU A 551 15.52 -3.83 -20.41
CA LEU A 551 16.85 -4.37 -20.09
C LEU A 551 16.89 -5.89 -20.28
N GLU A 552 15.84 -6.60 -19.86
CA GLU A 552 15.69 -8.04 -20.10
C GLU A 552 15.73 -8.34 -21.60
N LEU A 553 14.90 -7.66 -22.40
CA LEU A 553 14.85 -7.91 -23.85
C LEU A 553 16.20 -7.62 -24.51
N ARG A 554 16.90 -6.55 -24.11
CA ARG A 554 18.23 -6.26 -24.65
C ARG A 554 19.27 -7.30 -24.21
N ALA A 555 19.24 -7.74 -22.96
CA ALA A 555 20.11 -8.83 -22.48
C ALA A 555 19.89 -10.10 -23.29
N TRP A 556 18.63 -10.44 -23.58
CA TRP A 556 18.26 -11.59 -24.40
C TRP A 556 18.86 -11.49 -25.81
N LEU A 557 18.74 -10.32 -26.46
CA LEU A 557 19.33 -10.06 -27.78
C LEU A 557 20.86 -10.11 -27.77
N LEU A 558 21.50 -9.65 -26.68
CA LEU A 558 22.96 -9.67 -26.51
C LEU A 558 23.49 -11.09 -26.36
N ILE A 559 22.77 -11.97 -25.64
CA ILE A 559 23.10 -13.41 -25.56
C ILE A 559 23.07 -14.04 -26.95
N VAL A 560 22.11 -13.69 -27.80
CA VAL A 560 22.01 -14.19 -29.18
C VAL A 560 23.19 -13.74 -30.04
N LEU A 561 23.72 -12.54 -29.81
CA LEU A 561 24.93 -12.04 -30.46
C LEU A 561 26.24 -12.50 -29.79
N GLU A 562 26.16 -13.39 -28.79
CA GLU A 562 27.31 -13.83 -27.98
C GLU A 562 28.03 -12.67 -27.23
N ASP A 563 27.37 -11.52 -27.05
CA ASP A 563 27.84 -10.41 -26.19
C ASP A 563 27.41 -10.66 -24.74
N TYR A 564 28.05 -11.64 -24.12
CA TYR A 564 27.76 -12.04 -22.74
C TYR A 564 28.11 -10.94 -21.72
N GLU A 565 29.10 -10.10 -22.02
CA GLU A 565 29.47 -8.97 -21.16
C GLU A 565 28.35 -7.94 -21.10
N GLY A 566 27.78 -7.60 -22.26
CA GLY A 566 26.63 -6.73 -22.33
C GLY A 566 25.38 -7.32 -21.67
N ALA A 567 25.12 -8.62 -21.84
CA ALA A 567 24.01 -9.29 -21.20
C ALA A 567 24.11 -9.25 -19.66
N LEU A 568 25.29 -9.57 -19.11
CA LEU A 568 25.53 -9.54 -17.66
C LEU A 568 25.36 -8.13 -17.09
N ARG A 569 25.81 -7.11 -17.83
CA ARG A 569 25.65 -5.70 -17.46
C ARG A 569 24.17 -5.35 -17.29
N ASP A 570 23.34 -5.72 -18.26
CA ASP A 570 21.92 -5.39 -18.29
C ASP A 570 21.13 -6.15 -17.23
N VAL A 571 21.41 -7.45 -17.03
CA VAL A 571 20.77 -8.27 -15.98
C VAL A 571 21.09 -7.71 -14.58
N ARG A 572 22.34 -7.29 -14.34
CA ARG A 572 22.71 -6.67 -13.06
C ARG A 572 22.02 -5.34 -12.85
N ALA A 573 21.97 -4.47 -13.86
CA ALA A 573 21.27 -3.19 -13.77
C ALA A 573 19.78 -3.41 -13.46
N LEU A 574 19.15 -4.35 -14.16
CA LEU A 574 17.79 -4.80 -13.92
C LEU A 574 17.58 -5.24 -12.46
N LEU A 575 18.46 -6.07 -11.91
CA LEU A 575 18.37 -6.53 -10.51
C LEU A 575 18.57 -5.41 -9.47
N THR A 576 19.17 -4.29 -9.86
CA THR A 576 19.20 -3.13 -8.94
C THR A 576 17.89 -2.35 -8.94
N LEU A 577 17.14 -2.38 -10.04
CA LEU A 577 15.83 -1.74 -10.16
C LEU A 577 14.72 -2.60 -9.54
N ASP A 578 14.85 -3.91 -9.68
CA ASP A 578 13.99 -4.93 -9.09
C ASP A 578 14.84 -6.15 -8.69
N PRO A 579 15.23 -6.24 -7.40
CA PRO A 579 16.04 -7.36 -6.89
C PRO A 579 15.39 -8.74 -7.05
N SER A 580 14.06 -8.79 -7.12
CA SER A 580 13.25 -10.01 -7.24
C SER A 580 12.84 -10.34 -8.67
N TYR A 581 13.39 -9.62 -9.67
CA TYR A 581 12.92 -9.74 -11.03
C TYR A 581 13.10 -11.14 -11.61
N MET A 582 12.04 -11.64 -12.24
CA MET A 582 11.98 -12.95 -12.87
C MET A 582 12.05 -12.84 -14.40
N LEU A 583 13.22 -13.16 -14.95
CA LEU A 583 13.50 -13.23 -16.39
C LEU A 583 12.67 -14.31 -17.09
N PHE A 584 12.57 -14.17 -18.40
CA PHE A 584 11.92 -15.06 -19.35
C PHE A 584 10.45 -15.30 -19.03
N HIS A 585 9.70 -14.22 -18.82
CA HIS A 585 8.29 -14.25 -18.45
C HIS A 585 8.04 -15.00 -17.14
N GLY A 586 8.82 -14.70 -16.09
CA GLY A 586 8.59 -15.25 -14.77
C GLY A 586 9.23 -16.61 -14.48
N ARG A 587 10.15 -17.08 -15.34
CA ARG A 587 10.63 -18.48 -15.28
C ARG A 587 12.00 -18.63 -14.62
N MET A 588 12.81 -17.57 -14.58
CA MET A 588 14.16 -17.62 -14.02
C MET A 588 14.44 -16.39 -13.17
N HIS A 589 14.91 -16.59 -11.94
CA HIS A 589 15.38 -15.47 -11.12
C HIS A 589 16.63 -14.84 -11.74
N GLY A 590 16.72 -13.50 -11.78
CA GLY A 590 17.86 -12.82 -12.41
C GLY A 590 19.22 -13.21 -11.83
N ASP A 591 19.30 -13.52 -10.53
CA ASP A 591 20.56 -14.00 -9.91
C ASP A 591 21.07 -15.29 -10.53
N HIS A 592 20.17 -16.20 -10.93
CA HIS A 592 20.57 -17.43 -11.59
C HIS A 592 21.22 -17.14 -12.95
N MET A 593 20.70 -16.17 -13.70
CA MET A 593 21.33 -15.71 -14.94
C MET A 593 22.70 -15.07 -14.68
N VAL A 594 22.84 -14.29 -13.60
CA VAL A 594 24.14 -13.74 -13.18
C VAL A 594 25.14 -14.86 -12.89
N GLU A 595 24.72 -15.94 -12.22
CA GLU A 595 25.57 -17.11 -11.95
C GLU A 595 25.99 -17.86 -13.21
N LEU A 596 25.10 -17.97 -14.20
CA LEU A 596 25.41 -18.61 -15.49
C LEU A 596 26.40 -17.79 -16.33
N LEU A 597 26.28 -16.45 -16.31
CA LEU A 597 27.15 -15.55 -17.09
C LEU A 597 28.49 -15.26 -16.40
N ARG A 598 28.57 -15.34 -15.06
CA ARG A 598 29.77 -15.02 -14.26
C ARG A 598 31.05 -15.79 -14.67
N PRO A 599 31.02 -17.08 -15.02
CA PRO A 599 32.21 -17.82 -15.43
C PRO A 599 32.74 -17.40 -16.82
N ILE A 600 31.89 -16.79 -17.64
CA ILE A 600 32.15 -16.49 -19.05
C ILE A 600 32.74 -15.08 -19.21
N VAL A 601 32.43 -14.17 -18.28
CA VAL A 601 32.69 -12.73 -18.38
C VAL A 601 33.59 -12.24 -17.25
N SER A 602 34.37 -11.18 -17.50
CA SER A 602 35.12 -10.47 -16.47
C SER A 602 34.22 -9.94 -15.34
N GLN A 603 34.74 -9.89 -14.11
CA GLN A 603 33.97 -9.40 -12.96
C GLN A 603 33.81 -7.88 -13.00
N LEU A 604 32.72 -7.40 -13.59
CA LEU A 604 32.27 -6.01 -13.43
C LEU A 604 31.66 -5.82 -12.03
N SER A 605 31.83 -4.67 -11.39
CA SER A 605 31.01 -4.31 -10.23
C SER A 605 29.64 -3.80 -10.68
N GLN A 606 28.65 -3.84 -9.79
CA GLN A 606 27.31 -3.26 -10.03
C GLN A 606 27.41 -1.78 -10.44
N ALA A 607 28.37 -1.03 -9.90
CA ALA A 607 28.61 0.35 -10.26
C ALA A 607 29.20 0.50 -11.68
N ASP A 608 30.08 -0.40 -12.11
CA ASP A 608 30.66 -0.37 -13.46
C ASP A 608 29.59 -0.66 -14.51
N CYS A 609 28.65 -1.56 -14.20
CA CYS A 609 27.50 -1.84 -15.07
C CYS A 609 26.65 -0.58 -15.30
N TRP A 610 26.38 0.18 -14.24
CA TRP A 610 25.62 1.43 -14.32
C TRP A 610 26.37 2.55 -15.02
N MET A 611 27.69 2.67 -14.83
CA MET A 611 28.52 3.65 -15.55
C MET A 611 28.50 3.42 -17.07
N GLN A 612 28.54 2.16 -17.52
CA GLN A 612 28.46 1.84 -18.96
C GLN A 612 27.09 2.12 -19.56
N LEU A 613 26.03 2.12 -18.74
CA LEU A 613 24.69 2.48 -19.16
C LEU A 613 24.50 4.00 -19.19
N TYR A 614 25.11 4.73 -18.26
CA TYR A 614 24.89 6.17 -18.03
C TYR A 614 24.89 7.00 -19.31
N ASP A 615 25.92 6.90 -20.15
CA ASP A 615 26.03 7.70 -21.39
C ASP A 615 24.88 7.43 -22.38
N ARG A 616 24.20 6.28 -22.29
CA ARG A 616 23.11 5.92 -23.20
C ARG A 616 21.77 6.50 -22.77
N TRP A 617 21.43 6.47 -21.48
CA TRP A 617 20.13 6.95 -20.99
C TRP A 617 20.15 8.39 -20.45
N SER A 618 21.30 8.92 -20.05
CA SER A 618 21.45 10.35 -19.68
C SER A 618 21.40 11.31 -20.87
N SER A 619 21.33 10.78 -22.11
CA SER A 619 21.44 11.59 -23.31
C SER A 619 20.15 12.32 -23.70
N VAL A 620 18.99 11.94 -23.14
CA VAL A 620 17.68 12.42 -23.60
C VAL A 620 16.84 13.06 -22.50
N ASP A 621 16.86 12.54 -21.26
CA ASP A 621 16.01 13.03 -20.18
C ASP A 621 16.73 13.05 -18.82
N ASP A 622 17.04 14.26 -18.33
CA ASP A 622 17.67 14.47 -17.02
C ASP A 622 16.75 14.08 -15.85
N ILE A 623 15.42 14.24 -16.00
CA ILE A 623 14.44 13.98 -14.93
C ILE A 623 14.22 12.48 -14.80
N GLY A 624 13.93 11.79 -15.91
CA GLY A 624 13.88 10.33 -15.97
C GLY A 624 15.20 9.73 -15.51
N SER A 625 16.32 10.39 -15.83
CA SER A 625 17.62 9.92 -15.37
C SER A 625 17.76 10.00 -13.84
N LEU A 626 17.33 11.11 -13.25
CA LEU A 626 17.33 11.28 -11.80
C LEU A 626 16.39 10.28 -11.10
N ALA A 627 15.25 9.96 -11.70
CA ALA A 627 14.29 8.99 -11.17
C ALA A 627 14.89 7.58 -11.04
N VAL A 628 15.60 7.10 -12.06
CA VAL A 628 16.30 5.79 -12.03
C VAL A 628 17.36 5.77 -10.93
N VAL A 629 18.16 6.84 -10.79
CA VAL A 629 19.15 6.93 -9.70
C VAL A 629 18.47 6.86 -8.33
N HIS A 630 17.32 7.53 -8.17
CA HIS A 630 16.58 7.47 -6.92
C HIS A 630 16.03 6.07 -6.62
N GLN A 631 15.53 5.35 -7.64
CA GLN A 631 15.06 3.97 -7.49
C GLN A 631 16.21 3.03 -7.09
N MET A 632 17.38 3.16 -7.73
CA MET A 632 18.57 2.39 -7.36
C MET A 632 18.99 2.63 -5.90
N LEU A 633 18.97 3.89 -5.45
CA LEU A 633 19.26 4.28 -4.06
C LEU A 633 18.20 3.80 -3.07
N ALA A 634 17.01 3.43 -3.54
CA ALA A 634 15.96 2.86 -2.72
C ALA A 634 16.23 1.39 -2.38
N ASN A 635 16.71 0.62 -3.35
CA ASN A 635 16.83 -0.82 -3.23
C ASN A 635 18.20 -1.30 -2.68
N ASP A 636 19.26 -0.47 -2.69
CA ASP A 636 20.59 -0.82 -2.14
C ASP A 636 21.19 0.33 -1.28
N PRO A 637 20.69 0.55 -0.04
CA PRO A 637 21.15 1.64 0.84
C PRO A 637 22.46 1.33 1.58
N GLY A 638 22.83 0.05 1.71
CA GLY A 638 23.84 -0.48 2.65
C GLY A 638 25.30 -0.41 2.21
N LYS A 639 25.60 0.14 1.03
CA LYS A 639 26.97 0.52 0.68
C LYS A 639 27.05 2.03 0.83
N SER A 640 27.98 2.56 1.59
CA SER A 640 28.32 4.00 1.72
C SER A 640 28.74 4.70 0.41
N LEU A 641 28.34 4.19 -0.77
CA LEU A 641 29.20 3.88 -1.91
C LEU A 641 28.58 4.06 -3.33
N LEU A 642 27.25 4.17 -3.47
CA LEU A 642 26.65 4.82 -4.65
C LEU A 642 26.93 6.34 -4.61
N ARG A 643 27.10 6.83 -3.37
CA ARG A 643 27.84 8.03 -2.96
C ARG A 643 29.32 7.66 -2.85
N PHE A 644 30.31 8.40 -3.25
CA PHE A 644 30.21 9.77 -3.62
C PHE A 644 29.69 9.89 -5.05
N ARG A 645 29.92 8.86 -5.91
CA ARG A 645 29.82 8.66 -7.39
C ARG A 645 28.73 9.29 -8.24
N GLN A 646 27.73 9.91 -7.65
CA GLN A 646 27.18 11.15 -8.21
C GLN A 646 28.15 12.34 -8.09
N SER A 647 29.29 12.18 -7.44
CA SER A 647 30.47 13.00 -7.54
C SER A 647 31.08 12.64 -8.89
N LEU A 648 30.49 13.02 -9.99
CA LEU A 648 30.12 14.37 -10.28
C LEU A 648 29.13 14.23 -11.44
N LEU A 649 27.83 14.45 -11.23
CA LEU A 649 27.07 15.24 -12.22
C LEU A 649 27.90 16.52 -12.57
N LEU A 650 28.68 17.00 -11.59
CA LEU A 650 29.63 18.11 -11.50
C LEU A 650 30.88 18.11 -12.45
N LEU A 651 30.87 17.44 -13.61
CA LEU A 651 31.72 17.88 -14.74
C LEU A 651 30.90 18.35 -15.96
N ARG A 652 29.58 18.46 -15.81
CA ARG A 652 28.71 19.25 -16.69
C ARG A 652 28.12 20.42 -15.93
#